data_AF-A0A6I5CRS6-F1
#
_entry.id   AF-A0A6I5CRS6-F1
#
_cell.length_a   1.000
_cell.length_b   1.000
_cell.length_c   1.000
_cell.angle_alpha   90.00
_cell.angle_beta   90.00
_cell.angle_gamma   90.00
#
_symmetry.space_group_name_H-M   'P 1'
#
loop_
_entity.id
_entity.type
_entity.pdbx_description
1 polymer ?
#
loop_
_entity_poly.entity_id
_entity_poly.type
_entity_poly.pdbx_seq_one_letter_code
_entity_poly.pdbx_strand_id
1 'polypeptide(L)'
;MPRIPLGDWVNSAVDWLLGHMSWLFDFFKTVFTGAYDGINAVLQAPEPLLLAGIFAVLAFWLRGTLAGVLAFVGFAFIDSLGLWDDAMVTLALVLVATIIALVISVPVGVWAARSDRVSAIVRPFLDFMQTLPAMVYLIPAILFFGTGGPAGIVATLIFALAPGVRMTELGIRQVDKELVEAAEAFGTTPRSILLRVQLPLALPTVMAGVNQVIMLGLSMAAIAGMVGTGGLGGDVNEAIGQLDVGLGSEAGVAIVILAIYLDRMTNALGTQVSPLGRRAAARARALAGLKIWSYRPSPQIAVIGVVVLALAAGGMGVLGGGDSATAADDGQNVGKGKKVTIGYIPWDEGVASTFLWKEVLERRGYKVDARQFDAGPLYTSLAQGSVDFETDSWLPTTHEQYWKKYGDRLDDLGSWYGPTSLELSVPSYMKDINSLDDLKGKASLFGGKVTGIEPSAGEMALLKSKVLKDYGLDKEYKVVDSSTPAMLAELKRAYSKKEPVLVTLWSPHWAYNDYDLKKLKDPKGAWGKGDGVHTLSRKGFADDNPVVGNWLKNFKLDEKQLTSLEAEINKAGKGRQQDAVRTWLKANPDVVDKLAPVPGGSGSTPEEAERPLNVAWFPWDEDVAVTHLWKHVLERRGYKLNLKQMDVGPVYTGLAGGDIDLNFDAWLPYAQKNYWDKSKDKLKDLGTWYQPTSLEIAVPSYVKDVKTLADLKGKSGEFGGKIIGIEPGTGEMTLLKNKVLPGYGLDKEYKV
;
A
#
# COMPACT_ATOMS: atom_id res chain seq x y z
N MET A 1 47.42 13.24 15.26
CA MET A 1 47.23 11.86 14.78
C MET A 1 46.76 11.91 13.34
N PRO A 2 47.27 11.07 12.42
CA PRO A 2 46.79 11.02 11.04
C PRO A 2 45.32 10.56 11.01
N ARG A 3 44.53 11.12 10.08
CA ARG A 3 43.13 10.73 9.88
C ARG A 3 43.08 9.32 9.29
N ILE A 4 42.40 8.41 9.97
CA ILE A 4 42.13 7.07 9.43
C ILE A 4 40.96 7.21 8.43
N PRO A 5 41.12 6.82 7.15
CA PRO A 5 40.09 6.94 6.13
C PRO A 5 39.09 5.77 6.21
N LEU A 6 38.50 5.55 7.39
CA LEU A 6 37.59 4.43 7.64
C LEU A 6 36.41 4.41 6.67
N GLY A 7 35.87 5.59 6.32
CA GLY A 7 34.75 5.70 5.38
C GLY A 7 35.08 5.15 3.99
N ASP A 8 36.28 5.44 3.47
CA ASP A 8 36.70 4.98 2.15
C ASP A 8 36.90 3.46 2.13
N TRP A 9 37.41 2.90 3.24
CA TRP A 9 37.53 1.45 3.42
C TRP A 9 36.17 0.75 3.49
N VAL A 10 35.21 1.33 4.21
CA VAL A 10 33.83 0.82 4.29
C VAL A 10 33.16 0.88 2.91
N ASN A 11 33.25 2.01 2.20
CA ASN A 11 32.70 2.15 0.85
C ASN A 11 33.29 1.10 -0.10
N SER A 12 34.62 0.96 -0.12
CA SER A 12 35.30 -0.03 -0.96
C SER A 12 34.86 -1.46 -0.64
N ALA A 13 34.66 -1.79 0.64
CA ALA A 13 34.18 -3.10 1.06
C ALA A 13 32.73 -3.34 0.64
N VAL A 14 31.85 -2.35 0.80
CA VAL A 14 30.45 -2.42 0.36
C VAL A 14 30.37 -2.58 -1.16
N ASP A 15 31.13 -1.79 -1.91
CA ASP A 15 31.16 -1.88 -3.37
C ASP A 15 31.68 -3.24 -3.84
N TRP A 16 32.70 -3.79 -3.17
CA TRP A 16 33.17 -5.14 -3.44
C TRP A 16 32.10 -6.20 -3.18
N LEU A 17 31.38 -6.10 -2.05
CA LEU A 17 30.29 -7.01 -1.71
C LEU A 17 29.13 -6.93 -2.71
N LEU A 18 28.74 -5.73 -3.12
CA LEU A 18 27.70 -5.54 -4.14
C LEU A 18 28.14 -6.06 -5.51
N GLY A 19 29.42 -5.91 -5.87
CA GLY A 19 29.95 -6.40 -7.14
C GLY A 19 30.15 -7.92 -7.22
N HIS A 20 30.45 -8.59 -6.10
CA HIS A 20 30.85 -10.01 -6.09
C HIS A 20 29.88 -10.94 -5.35
N MET A 21 29.06 -10.42 -4.45
CA MET A 21 28.17 -11.20 -3.58
C MET A 21 26.69 -10.82 -3.72
N SER A 22 26.31 -10.05 -4.75
CA SER A 22 24.91 -9.69 -5.04
C SER A 22 23.97 -10.89 -5.04
N TRP A 23 24.37 -12.00 -5.67
CA TRP A 23 23.58 -13.24 -5.72
C TRP A 23 23.16 -13.77 -4.33
N LEU A 24 24.00 -13.57 -3.31
CA LEU A 24 23.71 -14.02 -1.94
C LEU A 24 22.67 -13.10 -1.29
N PHE A 25 22.83 -11.79 -1.47
CA PHE A 25 21.86 -10.80 -0.98
C PHE A 25 20.52 -10.93 -1.69
N ASP A 26 20.52 -11.18 -2.99
CA ASP A 26 19.32 -11.45 -3.78
C ASP A 26 18.60 -12.72 -3.29
N PHE A 27 19.33 -13.79 -3.01
CA PHE A 27 18.75 -15.00 -2.41
C PHE A 27 18.02 -14.70 -1.09
N PHE A 28 18.70 -14.03 -0.15
CA PHE A 28 18.09 -13.67 1.13
C PHE A 28 16.93 -12.69 0.97
N LYS A 29 17.05 -11.72 0.06
CA LYS A 29 15.97 -10.79 -0.31
C LYS A 29 14.74 -11.56 -0.77
N THR A 30 14.90 -12.53 -1.69
CA THR A 30 13.79 -13.39 -2.14
C THR A 30 13.18 -14.18 -0.99
N VAL A 31 13.98 -14.75 -0.09
CA VAL A 31 13.48 -15.46 1.09
C VAL A 31 12.70 -14.53 2.01
N PHE A 32 13.23 -13.34 2.31
CA PHE A 32 12.58 -12.37 3.20
C PHE A 32 11.28 -11.83 2.58
N THR A 33 11.30 -11.46 1.30
CA THR A 33 10.12 -11.02 0.57
C THR A 33 9.07 -12.13 0.51
N GLY A 34 9.44 -13.35 0.12
CA GLY A 34 8.48 -14.46 0.04
C GLY A 34 7.87 -14.82 1.40
N ALA A 35 8.67 -14.81 2.47
CA ALA A 35 8.16 -15.04 3.83
C ALA A 35 7.23 -13.91 4.29
N TYR A 36 7.59 -12.66 4.01
CA TYR A 36 6.77 -11.49 4.30
C TYR A 36 5.46 -11.50 3.52
N ASP A 37 5.51 -11.64 2.20
CA ASP A 37 4.32 -11.67 1.34
C ASP A 37 3.40 -12.83 1.72
N GLY A 38 3.95 -14.00 2.04
CA GLY A 38 3.18 -15.16 2.48
C GLY A 38 2.45 -14.92 3.80
N ILE A 39 3.13 -14.39 4.82
CA ILE A 39 2.50 -14.07 6.11
C ILE A 39 1.50 -12.91 5.95
N ASN A 40 1.88 -11.86 5.22
CA ASN A 40 1.02 -10.71 5.00
C ASN A 40 -0.26 -11.09 4.24
N ALA A 41 -0.17 -11.93 3.20
CA ALA A 41 -1.34 -12.44 2.49
C ALA A 41 -2.27 -13.25 3.41
N VAL A 42 -1.72 -14.08 4.31
CA VAL A 42 -2.54 -14.83 5.28
C VAL A 42 -3.22 -13.90 6.28
N LEU A 43 -2.54 -12.84 6.73
CA LEU A 43 -3.10 -11.86 7.65
C LEU A 43 -4.14 -10.93 6.99
N GLN A 44 -4.01 -10.65 5.70
CA GLN A 44 -4.94 -9.77 4.98
C GLN A 44 -6.07 -10.52 4.26
N ALA A 45 -5.98 -11.85 4.10
CA ALA A 45 -7.01 -12.63 3.41
C ALA A 45 -8.40 -12.59 4.07
N PRO A 46 -8.54 -12.66 5.41
CA PRO A 46 -9.85 -12.58 6.04
C PRO A 46 -10.29 -11.13 6.25
N GLU A 47 -11.59 -10.88 6.18
CA GLU A 47 -12.20 -9.61 6.57
C GLU A 47 -11.75 -9.19 7.99
N PRO A 48 -11.50 -7.89 8.25
CA PRO A 48 -10.89 -7.41 9.48
C PRO A 48 -11.54 -7.95 10.77
N LEU A 49 -12.86 -7.86 10.87
CA LEU A 49 -13.61 -8.32 12.04
C LEU A 49 -13.55 -9.84 12.23
N LEU A 50 -13.42 -10.62 11.15
CA LEU A 50 -13.27 -12.06 11.23
C LEU A 50 -11.91 -12.43 11.84
N LEU A 51 -10.83 -11.81 11.35
CA LEU A 51 -9.50 -12.06 11.91
C LEU A 51 -9.38 -11.54 13.36
N ALA A 52 -9.99 -10.39 13.68
CA ALA A 52 -10.09 -9.92 15.05
C ALA A 52 -10.78 -10.97 15.96
N GLY A 53 -11.84 -11.62 15.45
CA GLY A 53 -12.49 -12.77 16.10
C GLY A 53 -11.55 -13.95 16.31
N ILE A 54 -10.71 -14.29 15.33
CA ILE A 54 -9.70 -15.36 15.45
C ILE A 54 -8.68 -15.01 16.54
N PHE A 55 -8.14 -13.79 16.54
CA PHE A 55 -7.21 -13.33 17.56
C PHE A 55 -7.83 -13.31 18.97
N ALA A 56 -9.12 -12.99 19.06
CA ALA A 56 -9.88 -13.04 20.31
C ALA A 56 -10.07 -14.46 20.82
N VAL A 57 -10.40 -15.41 19.94
CA VAL A 57 -10.52 -16.83 20.30
C VAL A 57 -9.18 -17.39 20.78
N LEU A 58 -8.09 -17.03 20.11
CA LEU A 58 -6.74 -17.38 20.54
C LEU A 58 -6.42 -16.85 21.94
N ALA A 59 -6.69 -15.56 22.18
CA ALA A 59 -6.47 -14.94 23.49
C ALA A 59 -7.36 -15.54 24.58
N PHE A 60 -8.61 -15.85 24.25
CA PHE A 60 -9.55 -16.56 25.11
C PHE A 60 -8.99 -17.92 25.54
N TRP A 61 -8.47 -18.72 24.60
CA TRP A 61 -7.92 -20.04 24.90
C TRP A 61 -6.66 -19.98 25.78
N LEU A 62 -5.75 -19.03 25.51
CA LEU A 62 -4.48 -18.95 26.23
C LEU A 62 -4.59 -18.25 27.59
N ARG A 63 -5.45 -17.24 27.72
CA ARG A 63 -5.49 -16.37 28.90
C ARG A 63 -6.87 -16.20 29.52
N GLY A 64 -7.93 -16.66 28.88
CA GLY A 64 -9.30 -16.63 29.40
C GLY A 64 -10.13 -15.49 28.83
N THR A 65 -11.37 -15.39 29.29
CA THR A 65 -12.44 -14.60 28.66
C THR A 65 -12.13 -13.12 28.51
N LEU A 66 -11.59 -12.50 29.57
CA LEU A 66 -11.19 -11.10 29.55
C LEU A 66 -10.14 -10.82 28.45
N ALA A 67 -9.17 -11.73 28.25
CA ALA A 67 -8.16 -11.56 27.22
C ALA A 67 -8.76 -11.66 25.81
N GLY A 68 -9.73 -12.55 25.61
CA GLY A 68 -10.45 -12.65 24.34
C GLY A 68 -11.25 -11.39 24.03
N VAL A 69 -12.01 -10.87 25.00
CA VAL A 69 -12.79 -9.63 24.82
C VAL A 69 -11.87 -8.44 24.56
N LEU A 70 -10.80 -8.27 25.34
CA LEU A 70 -9.85 -7.17 25.14
C LEU A 70 -9.12 -7.26 23.80
N ALA A 71 -8.78 -8.47 23.33
CA ALA A 71 -8.20 -8.65 22.01
C ALA A 71 -9.20 -8.26 20.91
N PHE A 72 -10.45 -8.74 20.98
CA PHE A 72 -11.47 -8.36 20.00
C PHE A 72 -11.69 -6.86 19.94
N VAL A 73 -11.89 -6.23 21.10
CA VAL A 73 -12.12 -4.77 21.21
C VAL A 73 -10.90 -4.00 20.71
N GLY A 74 -9.68 -4.42 21.05
CA GLY A 74 -8.46 -3.77 20.59
C GLY A 74 -8.29 -3.83 19.07
N PHE A 75 -8.48 -5.00 18.47
CA PHE A 75 -8.35 -5.17 17.02
C PHE A 75 -9.50 -4.50 16.24
N ALA A 76 -10.74 -4.57 16.75
CA ALA A 76 -11.87 -3.84 16.17
C ALA A 76 -11.69 -2.32 16.30
N PHE A 77 -10.99 -1.85 17.35
CA PHE A 77 -10.64 -0.44 17.48
C PHE A 77 -9.60 -0.01 16.43
N ILE A 78 -8.58 -0.83 16.14
CA ILE A 78 -7.63 -0.56 15.04
C ILE A 78 -8.37 -0.45 13.70
N ASP A 79 -9.30 -1.37 13.43
CA ASP A 79 -10.15 -1.33 12.22
C ASP A 79 -10.98 -0.05 12.15
N SER A 80 -11.59 0.36 13.27
CA SER A 80 -12.34 1.62 13.36
C SER A 80 -11.50 2.88 13.13
N LEU A 81 -10.18 2.82 13.33
CA LEU A 81 -9.24 3.91 13.02
C LEU A 81 -8.81 3.91 11.55
N GLY A 82 -9.20 2.90 10.77
CA GLY A 82 -8.75 2.73 9.38
C GLY A 82 -7.29 2.26 9.24
N LEU A 83 -6.68 1.78 10.33
CA LEU A 83 -5.26 1.37 10.37
C LEU A 83 -5.07 -0.15 10.34
N TRP A 84 -6.07 -0.89 9.87
CA TRP A 84 -6.05 -2.36 9.85
C TRP A 84 -4.92 -2.91 8.98
N ASP A 85 -4.85 -2.45 7.73
CA ASP A 85 -3.87 -2.94 6.76
C ASP A 85 -2.44 -2.66 7.25
N ASP A 86 -2.21 -1.44 7.76
CA ASP A 86 -0.92 -1.04 8.29
C ASP A 86 -0.51 -1.80 9.56
N ALA A 87 -1.49 -2.13 10.41
CA ALA A 87 -1.28 -3.00 11.56
C ALA A 87 -0.89 -4.43 11.13
N MET A 88 -1.53 -4.97 10.09
CA MET A 88 -1.20 -6.32 9.58
C MET A 88 0.16 -6.35 8.89
N VAL A 89 0.52 -5.29 8.13
CA VAL A 89 1.87 -5.13 7.56
C VAL A 89 2.92 -5.12 8.67
N THR A 90 2.70 -4.34 9.73
CA THR A 90 3.60 -4.27 10.89
C THR A 90 3.73 -5.63 11.58
N LEU A 91 2.60 -6.30 11.81
CA LEU A 91 2.57 -7.63 12.42
C LEU A 91 3.33 -8.65 11.56
N ALA A 92 3.16 -8.63 10.23
CA ALA A 92 3.89 -9.51 9.30
C ALA A 92 5.40 -9.30 9.39
N LEU A 93 5.87 -8.04 9.34
CA LEU A 93 7.30 -7.70 9.46
C LEU A 93 7.89 -8.22 10.77
N VAL A 94 7.20 -7.99 11.90
CA VAL A 94 7.64 -8.42 13.23
C VAL A 94 7.68 -9.93 13.34
N LEU A 95 6.67 -10.63 12.82
CA LEU A 95 6.62 -12.09 12.85
C LEU A 95 7.74 -12.72 12.03
N VAL A 96 7.96 -12.26 10.80
CA VAL A 96 9.06 -12.78 9.95
C VAL A 96 10.41 -12.52 10.61
N ALA A 97 10.68 -11.28 11.03
CA ALA A 97 11.94 -10.92 11.67
C ALA A 97 12.17 -11.72 12.96
N THR A 98 11.13 -11.92 13.77
CA THR A 98 11.19 -12.73 14.99
C THR A 98 11.49 -14.19 14.67
N ILE A 99 10.78 -14.81 13.72
CA ILE A 99 10.99 -16.22 13.38
C ILE A 99 12.45 -16.45 12.95
N ILE A 100 12.97 -15.59 12.06
CA ILE A 100 14.35 -15.67 11.60
C ILE A 100 15.32 -15.43 12.77
N ALA A 101 15.05 -14.44 13.61
CA ALA A 101 15.86 -14.14 14.79
C ALA A 101 15.90 -15.32 15.76
N LEU A 102 14.80 -16.04 15.97
CA LEU A 102 14.76 -17.21 16.85
C LEU A 102 15.52 -18.41 16.26
N VAL A 103 15.39 -18.64 14.95
CA VAL A 103 16.12 -19.69 14.23
C VAL A 103 17.64 -19.50 14.36
N ILE A 104 18.12 -18.26 14.46
CA ILE A 104 19.55 -17.97 14.63
C ILE A 104 19.93 -17.88 16.11
N SER A 105 19.17 -17.13 16.91
CA SER A 105 19.54 -16.79 18.28
C SER A 105 19.55 -17.97 19.23
N VAL A 106 18.60 -18.92 19.08
CA VAL A 106 18.53 -20.10 19.96
C VAL A 106 19.73 -21.03 19.72
N PRO A 107 20.08 -21.45 18.49
CA PRO A 107 21.27 -22.25 18.24
C PRO A 107 22.57 -21.56 18.66
N VAL A 108 22.73 -20.26 18.39
CA VAL A 108 23.93 -19.50 18.79
C VAL A 108 24.02 -19.41 20.32
N GLY A 109 22.90 -19.18 21.01
CA GLY A 109 22.86 -19.16 22.48
C GLY A 109 23.16 -20.51 23.11
N VAL A 110 22.66 -21.60 22.52
CA VAL A 110 23.02 -22.98 22.91
C VAL A 110 24.52 -23.21 22.73
N TRP A 111 25.10 -22.75 21.63
CA TRP A 111 26.52 -22.93 21.34
C TRP A 111 27.40 -22.13 22.32
N ALA A 112 27.03 -20.88 22.60
CA ALA A 112 27.68 -20.03 23.59
C ALA A 112 27.56 -20.59 25.02
N ALA A 113 26.45 -21.25 25.36
CA ALA A 113 26.26 -21.87 26.67
C ALA A 113 27.23 -23.04 26.91
N ARG A 114 27.59 -23.76 25.84
CA ARG A 114 28.44 -24.95 25.90
C ARG A 114 29.93 -24.66 25.76
N SER A 115 30.30 -23.44 25.37
CA SER A 115 31.70 -23.06 25.19
C SER A 115 31.95 -21.63 25.65
N ASP A 116 32.75 -21.49 26.71
CA ASP A 116 33.16 -20.17 27.21
C ASP A 116 33.93 -19.37 26.17
N ARG A 117 34.66 -20.05 25.27
CA ARG A 117 35.36 -19.40 24.15
C ARG A 117 34.37 -18.80 23.15
N VAL A 118 33.33 -19.56 22.77
CA VAL A 118 32.28 -19.07 21.87
C VAL A 118 31.53 -17.91 22.52
N SER A 119 31.19 -18.03 23.80
CA SER A 119 30.56 -16.95 24.57
C SER A 119 31.41 -15.67 24.57
N ALA A 120 32.71 -15.79 24.85
CA ALA A 120 33.64 -14.66 24.85
C ALA A 120 33.78 -13.98 23.48
N ILE A 121 33.65 -14.72 22.38
CA ILE A 121 33.68 -14.17 21.02
C ILE A 121 32.34 -13.52 20.65
N VAL A 122 31.22 -14.18 20.94
CA VAL A 122 29.89 -13.73 20.52
C VAL A 122 29.45 -12.48 21.28
N ARG A 123 29.76 -12.35 22.58
CA ARG A 123 29.33 -11.22 23.43
C ARG A 123 29.66 -9.84 22.84
N PRO A 124 30.92 -9.53 22.44
CA PRO A 124 31.25 -8.26 21.79
C PRO A 124 30.41 -7.97 20.53
N PHE A 125 30.12 -8.97 19.71
CA PHE A 125 29.26 -8.78 18.53
C PHE A 125 27.83 -8.45 18.94
N LEU A 126 27.28 -9.12 19.95
CA LEU A 126 25.94 -8.81 20.47
C LEU A 126 25.88 -7.40 21.10
N ASP A 127 26.95 -7.00 21.81
CA ASP A 127 27.06 -5.66 22.40
C ASP A 127 27.10 -4.60 21.29
N PHE A 128 27.89 -4.83 20.24
CA PHE A 128 27.92 -3.97 19.06
C PHE A 128 26.55 -3.90 18.37
N MET A 129 25.91 -5.06 18.16
CA MET A 129 24.59 -5.18 17.55
C MET A 129 23.53 -4.32 18.27
N GLN A 130 23.56 -4.28 19.61
CA GLN A 130 22.59 -3.51 20.41
C GLN A 130 22.96 -2.04 20.63
N THR A 131 24.24 -1.69 20.55
CA THR A 131 24.71 -0.33 20.93
C THR A 131 24.84 0.60 19.74
N LEU A 132 25.00 0.09 18.51
CA LEU A 132 24.93 0.96 17.35
C LEU A 132 23.51 1.52 17.19
N PRO A 133 23.38 2.81 16.83
CA PRO A 133 22.10 3.40 16.50
C PRO A 133 21.42 2.67 15.33
N ALA A 134 20.11 2.46 15.46
CA ALA A 134 19.27 1.78 14.48
C ALA A 134 19.47 2.29 13.03
N MET A 135 19.56 3.61 12.85
CA MET A 135 19.79 4.26 11.55
C MET A 135 21.08 3.82 10.84
N VAL A 136 22.11 3.43 11.60
CA VAL A 136 23.38 2.94 11.03
C VAL A 136 23.18 1.58 10.36
N TYR A 137 22.29 0.73 10.87
CA TYR A 137 21.96 -0.56 10.25
C TYR A 137 21.09 -0.45 9.01
N LEU A 138 20.26 0.60 8.95
CA LEU A 138 19.37 0.82 7.83
C LEU A 138 20.14 1.11 6.54
N ILE A 139 21.27 1.82 6.60
CA ILE A 139 22.11 2.13 5.44
C ILE A 139 22.55 0.85 4.69
N PRO A 140 23.30 -0.09 5.30
CA PRO A 140 23.68 -1.32 4.62
C PRO A 140 22.47 -2.22 4.31
N ALA A 141 21.43 -2.23 5.15
CA ALA A 141 20.22 -3.01 4.85
C ALA A 141 19.56 -2.55 3.55
N ILE A 142 19.43 -1.23 3.33
CA ILE A 142 18.93 -0.67 2.08
C ILE A 142 19.87 -0.98 0.92
N LEU A 143 21.18 -0.82 1.12
CA LEU A 143 22.17 -1.06 0.06
C LEU A 143 22.14 -2.49 -0.46
N PHE A 144 22.01 -3.49 0.42
CA PHE A 144 22.03 -4.91 0.04
C PHE A 144 20.66 -5.48 -0.32
N PHE A 145 19.58 -5.05 0.36
CA PHE A 145 18.26 -5.67 0.23
C PHE A 145 17.23 -4.78 -0.47
N GLY A 146 17.57 -3.53 -0.79
CA GLY A 146 16.64 -2.51 -1.28
C GLY A 146 15.79 -1.92 -0.15
N THR A 147 14.82 -1.08 -0.48
CA THR A 147 13.86 -0.54 0.48
C THR A 147 12.62 -1.42 0.67
N GLY A 148 11.80 -1.09 1.67
CA GLY A 148 10.61 -1.86 1.99
C GLY A 148 10.86 -3.00 2.97
N GLY A 149 9.96 -3.99 2.96
CA GLY A 149 9.91 -5.07 3.95
C GLY A 149 11.23 -5.78 4.23
N PRO A 150 12.03 -6.21 3.22
CA PRO A 150 13.31 -6.89 3.46
C PRO A 150 14.31 -6.08 4.28
N ALA A 151 14.44 -4.77 4.01
CA ALA A 151 15.33 -3.89 4.75
C ALA A 151 14.89 -3.77 6.22
N GLY A 152 13.59 -3.58 6.43
CA GLY A 152 13.00 -3.51 7.76
C GLY A 152 13.19 -4.80 8.56
N ILE A 153 13.01 -5.97 7.91
CA ILE A 153 13.23 -7.28 8.52
C ILE A 153 14.68 -7.44 8.96
N VAL A 154 15.65 -7.07 8.11
CA VAL A 154 17.09 -7.18 8.43
C VAL A 154 17.48 -6.26 9.57
N ALA A 155 17.02 -5.00 9.55
CA ALA A 155 17.31 -4.05 10.62
C ALA A 155 16.70 -4.51 11.97
N THR A 156 15.47 -5.01 11.91
CA THR A 156 14.76 -5.61 13.05
C THR A 156 15.48 -6.84 13.58
N LEU A 157 15.91 -7.74 12.69
CA LEU A 157 16.66 -8.96 13.00
C LEU A 157 17.97 -8.63 13.74
N ILE A 158 18.78 -7.72 13.21
CA ILE A 158 20.07 -7.35 13.80
C ILE A 158 19.87 -6.80 15.21
N PHE A 159 18.89 -5.93 15.40
CA PHE A 159 18.62 -5.32 16.71
C PHE A 159 18.05 -6.32 17.73
N ALA A 160 17.13 -7.18 17.29
CA ALA A 160 16.38 -8.07 18.17
C ALA A 160 17.09 -9.41 18.47
N LEU A 161 18.13 -9.80 17.73
CA LEU A 161 18.80 -11.10 17.89
C LEU A 161 19.53 -11.25 19.23
N ALA A 162 20.15 -10.19 19.72
CA ALA A 162 21.02 -10.21 20.89
C ALA A 162 20.36 -10.65 22.21
N PRO A 163 19.16 -10.18 22.63
CA PRO A 163 18.52 -10.71 23.84
C PRO A 163 18.16 -12.19 23.70
N GLY A 164 17.79 -12.66 22.50
CA GLY A 164 17.49 -14.07 22.25
C GLY A 164 18.69 -14.98 22.53
N VAL A 165 19.88 -14.58 22.05
CA VAL A 165 21.13 -15.32 22.28
C VAL A 165 21.49 -15.31 23.76
N ARG A 166 21.48 -14.13 24.41
CA ARG A 166 21.89 -13.97 25.81
C ARG A 166 20.98 -14.75 26.76
N MET A 167 19.66 -14.66 26.57
CA MET A 167 18.70 -15.35 27.44
C MET A 167 18.73 -16.87 27.23
N THR A 168 19.00 -17.32 26.00
CA THR A 168 19.22 -18.75 25.73
C THR A 168 20.50 -19.25 26.39
N GLU A 169 21.60 -18.50 26.25
CA GLU A 169 22.87 -18.83 26.91
C GLU A 169 22.71 -18.92 28.43
N LEU A 170 22.10 -17.88 29.02
CA LEU A 170 21.85 -17.78 30.45
C LEU A 170 20.96 -18.93 30.95
N GLY A 171 19.86 -19.19 30.25
CA GLY A 171 18.91 -20.24 30.63
C GLY A 171 19.55 -21.62 30.72
N ILE A 172 20.43 -21.96 29.77
CA ILE A 172 21.11 -23.26 29.76
C ILE A 172 22.19 -23.33 30.84
N ARG A 173 22.93 -22.24 31.06
CA ARG A 173 23.97 -22.18 32.11
C ARG A 173 23.39 -22.19 33.54
N GLN A 174 22.16 -21.73 33.72
CA GLN A 174 21.46 -21.70 35.01
C GLN A 174 20.82 -23.04 35.40
N VAL A 175 20.82 -24.04 34.51
CA VAL A 175 20.33 -25.38 34.85
C VAL A 175 21.23 -25.99 35.91
N ASP A 176 20.60 -26.52 36.98
CA ASP A 176 21.30 -27.14 38.09
C ASP A 176 22.25 -28.24 37.60
N LYS A 177 23.52 -28.11 38.00
CA LYS A 177 24.57 -29.03 37.60
C LYS A 177 24.34 -30.44 38.15
N GLU A 178 23.73 -30.57 39.33
CA GLU A 178 23.41 -31.87 39.92
C GLU A 178 22.45 -32.67 39.05
N LEU A 179 21.48 -32.01 38.41
CA LEU A 179 20.54 -32.65 37.48
C LEU A 179 21.24 -33.13 36.19
N VAL A 180 22.29 -32.42 35.77
CA VAL A 180 23.10 -32.78 34.60
C VAL A 180 23.99 -33.98 34.93
N GLU A 181 24.71 -33.93 36.06
CA GLU A 181 25.57 -35.02 36.55
C GLU A 181 24.77 -36.30 36.82
N ALA A 182 23.55 -36.18 37.35
CA ALA A 182 22.63 -37.30 37.50
C ALA A 182 22.26 -37.92 36.15
N ALA A 183 21.92 -37.11 35.14
CA ALA A 183 21.60 -37.61 33.80
C ALA A 183 22.80 -38.28 33.11
N GLU A 184 24.02 -37.78 33.33
CA GLU A 184 25.28 -38.39 32.87
C GLU A 184 25.51 -39.74 33.55
N ALA A 185 25.27 -39.85 34.86
CA ALA A 185 25.41 -41.10 35.62
C ALA A 185 24.46 -42.21 35.12
N PHE A 186 23.29 -41.85 34.56
CA PHE A 186 22.38 -42.78 33.89
C PHE A 186 22.77 -43.11 32.43
N GLY A 187 23.94 -42.68 31.95
CA GLY A 187 24.45 -42.97 30.61
C GLY A 187 23.81 -42.14 29.49
N THR A 188 23.20 -41.00 29.82
CA THR A 188 22.54 -40.14 28.83
C THR A 188 23.58 -39.40 27.99
N THR A 189 23.46 -39.44 26.65
CA THR A 189 24.39 -38.72 25.77
C THR A 189 24.27 -37.19 25.93
N PRO A 190 25.33 -36.40 25.69
CA PRO A 190 25.28 -34.94 25.79
C PRO A 190 24.18 -34.27 24.96
N ARG A 191 23.88 -34.82 23.77
CA ARG A 191 22.77 -34.35 22.93
C ARG A 191 21.41 -34.60 23.61
N SER A 192 21.23 -35.78 24.21
CA SER A 192 20.01 -36.13 24.93
C SER A 192 19.87 -35.33 26.24
N ILE A 193 20.97 -35.06 26.96
CA ILE A 193 20.98 -34.18 28.14
C ILE A 193 20.52 -32.78 27.75
N LEU A 194 21.08 -32.22 26.67
CA LEU A 194 20.68 -30.90 26.18
C LEU A 194 19.19 -30.86 25.81
N LEU A 195 18.73 -31.81 24.99
CA LEU A 195 17.35 -31.81 24.47
C LEU A 195 16.30 -32.19 25.51
N ARG A 196 16.63 -33.06 26.48
CA ARG A 196 15.65 -33.64 27.42
C ARG A 196 15.76 -33.11 28.84
N VAL A 197 16.89 -32.52 29.22
CA VAL A 197 17.12 -31.99 30.58
C VAL A 197 17.30 -30.48 30.52
N GLN A 198 18.34 -30.00 29.84
CA GLN A 198 18.70 -28.58 29.90
C GLN A 198 17.68 -27.67 29.19
N LEU A 199 17.33 -27.94 27.93
CA LEU A 199 16.39 -27.10 27.18
C LEU A 199 15.00 -27.00 27.84
N PRO A 200 14.38 -28.11 28.32
CA PRO A 200 13.11 -28.02 29.03
C PRO A 200 13.16 -27.20 30.32
N LEU A 201 14.28 -27.26 31.07
CA LEU A 201 14.48 -26.49 32.31
C LEU A 201 14.84 -25.02 32.03
N ALA A 202 15.58 -24.76 30.96
CA ALA A 202 15.95 -23.42 30.49
C ALA A 202 14.80 -22.69 29.78
N LEU A 203 13.74 -23.41 29.38
CA LEU A 203 12.66 -22.88 28.55
C LEU A 203 12.02 -21.59 29.09
N PRO A 204 11.78 -21.40 30.40
CA PRO A 204 11.25 -20.13 30.90
C PRO A 204 12.15 -18.93 30.56
N THR A 205 13.47 -19.08 30.71
CA THR A 205 14.45 -18.03 30.38
C THR A 205 14.56 -17.84 28.87
N VAL A 206 14.58 -18.93 28.09
CA VAL A 206 14.56 -18.87 26.62
C VAL A 206 13.30 -18.13 26.13
N MET A 207 12.12 -18.43 26.69
CA MET A 207 10.85 -17.78 26.33
C MET A 207 10.80 -16.31 26.75
N ALA A 208 11.44 -15.94 27.86
CA ALA A 208 11.65 -14.53 28.19
C ALA A 208 12.53 -13.84 27.14
N GLY A 209 13.57 -14.53 26.63
CA GLY A 209 14.35 -14.11 25.48
C GLY A 209 13.49 -13.89 24.23
N VAL A 210 12.64 -14.88 23.89
CA VAL A 210 11.71 -14.78 22.75
C VAL A 210 10.79 -13.57 22.88
N ASN A 211 10.23 -13.32 24.06
CA ASN A 211 9.41 -12.14 24.30
C ASN A 211 10.21 -10.85 24.06
N GLN A 212 11.47 -10.77 24.49
CA GLN A 212 12.32 -9.61 24.21
C GLN A 212 12.65 -9.45 22.73
N VAL A 213 12.87 -10.54 21.99
CA VAL A 213 13.05 -10.48 20.52
C VAL A 213 11.81 -9.84 19.88
N ILE A 214 10.61 -10.27 20.27
CA ILE A 214 9.36 -9.74 19.72
C ILE A 214 9.16 -8.27 20.09
N MET A 215 9.36 -7.92 21.36
CA MET A 215 9.12 -6.56 21.85
C MET A 215 10.11 -5.54 21.26
N LEU A 216 11.40 -5.88 21.20
CA LEU A 216 12.39 -5.06 20.50
C LEU A 216 12.13 -5.04 18.99
N GLY A 217 11.66 -6.17 18.45
CA GLY A 217 11.30 -6.29 17.04
C GLY A 217 10.20 -5.32 16.63
N LEU A 218 9.14 -5.23 17.43
CA LEU A 218 8.04 -4.28 17.21
C LEU A 218 8.49 -2.82 17.34
N SER A 219 9.32 -2.51 18.34
CA SER A 219 9.90 -1.15 18.47
C SER A 219 10.75 -0.79 17.26
N MET A 220 11.52 -1.74 16.73
CA MET A 220 12.38 -1.50 15.58
C MET A 220 11.58 -1.44 14.27
N ALA A 221 10.48 -2.18 14.14
CA ALA A 221 9.57 -2.07 13.00
C ALA A 221 8.98 -0.66 12.85
N ALA A 222 8.70 0.03 13.97
CA ALA A 222 8.27 1.43 13.95
C ALA A 222 9.35 2.36 13.36
N ILE A 223 10.63 2.15 13.74
CA ILE A 223 11.77 2.92 13.22
C ILE A 223 12.02 2.58 11.74
N ALA A 224 11.88 1.32 11.36
CA ALA A 224 12.06 0.85 9.99
C ALA A 224 11.04 1.47 9.00
N GLY A 225 9.93 2.03 9.49
CA GLY A 225 8.98 2.81 8.70
C GLY A 225 9.64 3.92 7.85
N MET A 226 10.73 4.52 8.36
CA MET A 226 11.46 5.60 7.69
C MET A 226 12.15 5.17 6.38
N VAL A 227 12.31 3.85 6.17
CA VAL A 227 12.92 3.30 4.93
C VAL A 227 11.88 2.71 3.98
N GLY A 228 10.64 3.18 4.08
CA GLY A 228 9.55 2.84 3.17
C GLY A 228 9.03 1.43 3.34
N THR A 229 9.07 0.86 4.56
CA THR A 229 8.44 -0.43 4.87
C THR A 229 6.91 -0.38 4.92
N GLY A 230 6.33 0.83 4.99
CA GLY A 230 4.91 1.03 5.25
C GLY A 230 4.52 0.60 6.67
N GLY A 231 3.23 0.29 6.86
CA GLY A 231 2.67 -0.12 8.13
C GLY A 231 2.62 1.02 9.15
N LEU A 232 2.24 0.69 10.39
CA LEU A 232 2.12 1.64 11.50
C LEU A 232 3.42 2.42 11.77
N GLY A 233 4.58 1.82 11.46
CA GLY A 233 5.86 2.53 11.49
C GLY A 233 5.92 3.64 10.44
N GLY A 234 5.49 3.35 9.21
CA GLY A 234 5.28 4.34 8.17
C GLY A 234 4.35 5.45 8.63
N ASP A 235 3.17 5.10 9.18
CA ASP A 235 2.16 6.07 9.64
C ASP A 235 2.69 6.98 10.75
N VAL A 236 3.47 6.45 11.70
CA VAL A 236 4.13 7.27 12.73
C VAL A 236 5.14 8.23 12.12
N ASN A 237 5.93 7.77 11.14
CA ASN A 237 6.90 8.64 10.47
C ASN A 237 6.23 9.67 9.56
N GLU A 238 5.08 9.33 8.98
CA GLU A 238 4.22 10.26 8.26
C GLU A 238 3.62 11.29 9.21
N ALA A 239 3.07 10.86 10.33
CA ALA A 239 2.54 11.73 11.37
C ALA A 239 3.61 12.69 11.91
N ILE A 240 4.83 12.21 12.14
CA ILE A 240 5.97 13.07 12.50
C ILE A 240 6.27 14.03 11.36
N GLY A 241 6.47 13.50 10.15
CA GLY A 241 6.80 14.21 8.91
C GLY A 241 5.82 15.31 8.53
N GLN A 242 4.57 15.15 8.94
CA GLN A 242 3.54 16.12 8.66
C GLN A 242 3.20 16.97 9.88
N LEU A 243 3.59 16.65 11.12
CA LEU A 243 3.03 17.21 12.38
C LEU A 243 1.57 16.84 12.64
N ASP A 244 1.16 15.61 12.32
CA ASP A 244 -0.15 15.09 12.66
C ASP A 244 -0.16 14.43 14.03
N VAL A 245 -0.63 15.16 15.04
CA VAL A 245 -0.78 14.59 16.38
C VAL A 245 -1.91 13.55 16.42
N GLY A 246 -2.92 13.67 15.56
CA GLY A 246 -4.04 12.73 15.46
C GLY A 246 -3.57 11.38 14.95
N LEU A 247 -3.10 11.32 13.70
CA LEU A 247 -2.56 10.10 13.10
C LEU A 247 -1.43 9.49 13.95
N GLY A 248 -0.53 10.31 14.49
CA GLY A 248 0.55 9.83 15.34
C GLY A 248 0.06 9.19 16.64
N SER A 249 -1.02 9.71 17.21
CA SER A 249 -1.66 9.11 18.40
C SER A 249 -2.41 7.83 18.05
N GLU A 250 -3.14 7.81 16.93
CA GLU A 250 -3.88 6.63 16.45
C GLU A 250 -2.94 5.47 16.11
N ALA A 251 -1.91 5.73 15.30
CA ALA A 251 -0.87 4.76 14.98
C ALA A 251 -0.09 4.30 16.22
N GLY A 252 0.23 5.23 17.14
CA GLY A 252 0.85 4.90 18.42
C GLY A 252 0.00 3.96 19.28
N VAL A 253 -1.30 4.21 19.39
CA VAL A 253 -2.24 3.33 20.11
C VAL A 253 -2.36 1.98 19.42
N ALA A 254 -2.43 1.94 18.09
CA ALA A 254 -2.45 0.68 17.33
C ALA A 254 -1.18 -0.16 17.58
N ILE A 255 0.01 0.45 17.57
CA ILE A 255 1.27 -0.21 17.92
C ILE A 255 1.22 -0.76 19.35
N VAL A 256 0.69 0.00 20.31
CA VAL A 256 0.56 -0.44 21.70
C VAL A 256 -0.41 -1.62 21.82
N ILE A 257 -1.52 -1.63 21.08
CA ILE A 257 -2.47 -2.76 21.05
C ILE A 257 -1.78 -4.02 20.52
N LEU A 258 -1.04 -3.92 19.41
CA LEU A 258 -0.23 -5.02 18.89
C LEU A 258 0.81 -5.49 19.91
N ALA A 259 1.52 -4.56 20.55
CA ALA A 259 2.54 -4.86 21.56
C ALA A 259 1.95 -5.62 22.75
N ILE A 260 0.83 -5.14 23.28
CA ILE A 260 0.12 -5.79 24.38
C ILE A 260 -0.33 -7.17 23.94
N TYR A 261 -0.96 -7.31 22.77
CA TYR A 261 -1.40 -8.61 22.28
C TYR A 261 -0.22 -9.60 22.20
N LEU A 262 0.86 -9.23 21.51
CA LEU A 262 2.04 -10.07 21.34
C LEU A 262 2.72 -10.43 22.66
N ASP A 263 2.93 -9.47 23.57
CA ASP A 263 3.50 -9.73 24.90
C ASP A 263 2.65 -10.73 25.69
N ARG A 264 1.33 -10.48 25.74
CA ARG A 264 0.41 -11.31 26.52
C ARG A 264 0.36 -12.74 25.98
N MET A 265 0.30 -12.90 24.65
CA MET A 265 0.21 -14.20 24.01
C MET A 265 1.51 -14.99 24.15
N THR A 266 2.66 -14.34 23.95
CA THR A 266 3.99 -14.97 24.08
C THR A 266 4.25 -15.42 25.52
N ASN A 267 3.98 -14.57 26.50
CA ASN A 267 4.11 -14.92 27.91
C ASN A 267 3.19 -16.09 28.30
N ALA A 268 1.96 -16.11 27.81
CA ALA A 268 1.03 -17.20 28.05
C ALA A 268 1.55 -18.53 27.47
N LEU A 269 2.06 -18.53 26.23
CA LEU A 269 2.68 -19.70 25.62
C LEU A 269 3.86 -20.21 26.47
N GLY A 270 4.73 -19.32 26.96
CA GLY A 270 5.85 -19.71 27.82
C GLY A 270 5.42 -20.48 29.07
N THR A 271 4.31 -20.08 29.70
CA THR A 271 3.75 -20.80 30.86
C THR A 271 3.14 -22.16 30.52
N GLN A 272 2.56 -22.33 29.32
CA GLN A 272 1.92 -23.59 28.91
C GLN A 272 2.92 -24.63 28.41
N VAL A 273 4.03 -24.21 27.79
CA VAL A 273 5.06 -25.12 27.26
C VAL A 273 6.03 -25.56 28.36
N SER A 274 6.29 -24.70 29.37
CA SER A 274 7.13 -25.04 30.53
C SER A 274 6.52 -26.16 31.40
N PRO A 275 7.25 -27.25 31.71
CA PRO A 275 6.80 -28.27 32.66
C PRO A 275 6.50 -27.70 34.05
N LEU A 276 7.28 -26.71 34.49
CA LEU A 276 7.09 -26.01 35.76
C LEU A 276 5.88 -25.06 35.70
N GLY A 277 5.72 -24.35 34.58
CA GLY A 277 4.57 -23.48 34.32
C GLY A 277 3.23 -24.24 34.30
N ARG A 278 3.20 -25.43 33.67
CA ARG A 278 2.03 -26.33 33.69
C ARG A 278 1.63 -26.75 35.11
N ARG A 279 2.60 -27.08 35.97
CA ARG A 279 2.35 -27.44 37.37
C ARG A 279 1.84 -26.25 38.19
N ALA A 280 2.40 -25.06 37.98
CA ALA A 280 1.93 -23.83 38.64
C ALA A 280 0.51 -23.46 38.19
N ALA A 281 0.22 -23.52 36.88
CA ALA A 281 -1.11 -23.26 36.34
C ALA A 281 -2.15 -24.29 36.81
N ALA A 282 -1.77 -25.57 36.94
CA ALA A 282 -2.64 -26.61 37.48
C ALA A 282 -2.99 -26.37 38.97
N ARG A 283 -2.02 -25.96 39.80
CA ARG A 283 -2.26 -25.58 41.20
C ARG A 283 -3.19 -24.38 41.34
N ALA A 284 -2.99 -23.34 40.50
CA ALA A 284 -3.85 -22.17 40.50
C ALA A 284 -5.31 -22.51 40.09
N ARG A 285 -5.49 -23.45 39.15
CA ARG A 285 -6.82 -23.93 38.73
C ARG A 285 -7.53 -24.75 39.80
N ALA A 286 -6.81 -25.57 40.55
CA ALA A 286 -7.37 -26.35 41.64
C ALA A 286 -8.01 -25.46 42.74
N LEU A 287 -7.55 -24.22 42.87
CA LEU A 287 -8.07 -23.22 43.81
C LEU A 287 -9.28 -22.44 43.28
N ALA A 288 -9.56 -22.45 41.96
CA ALA A 288 -10.53 -21.53 41.33
C ALA A 288 -11.91 -22.13 41.02
N GLY A 289 -12.10 -23.45 41.15
CA GLY A 289 -13.39 -24.13 40.88
C GLY A 289 -13.78 -24.19 39.38
N LEU A 290 -14.47 -25.25 38.97
CA LEU A 290 -14.85 -25.49 37.57
C LEU A 290 -16.09 -24.67 37.18
N LYS A 291 -15.92 -23.67 36.30
CA LYS A 291 -17.02 -23.03 35.54
C LYS A 291 -16.90 -23.40 34.05
N ILE A 292 -18.01 -23.47 33.31
CA ILE A 292 -18.04 -23.74 31.86
C ILE A 292 -17.15 -22.76 31.05
N TRP A 293 -16.97 -21.52 31.54
CA TRP A 293 -16.03 -20.52 31.02
C TRP A 293 -14.52 -20.83 31.23
N SER A 294 -14.19 -21.94 31.87
CA SER A 294 -12.80 -22.39 32.10
C SER A 294 -12.33 -23.47 31.13
N TYR A 295 -13.19 -23.92 30.19
CA TYR A 295 -12.81 -24.90 29.18
C TYR A 295 -11.74 -24.32 28.25
N ARG A 296 -10.56 -24.93 28.26
CA ARG A 296 -9.47 -24.63 27.34
C ARG A 296 -9.17 -25.89 26.52
N PRO A 297 -9.29 -25.86 25.18
CA PRO A 297 -8.91 -27.00 24.36
C PRO A 297 -7.44 -27.34 24.59
N SER A 298 -7.06 -28.62 24.37
CA SER A 298 -5.65 -28.99 24.41
C SER A 298 -4.87 -28.14 23.38
N PRO A 299 -3.58 -27.81 23.62
CA PRO A 299 -2.80 -26.99 22.69
C PRO A 299 -2.82 -27.51 21.25
N GLN A 300 -2.93 -28.83 21.09
CA GLN A 300 -3.07 -29.50 19.80
C GLN A 300 -4.39 -29.14 19.11
N ILE A 301 -5.52 -29.13 19.83
CA ILE A 301 -6.84 -28.76 19.29
C ILE A 301 -6.90 -27.26 18.99
N ALA A 302 -6.27 -26.41 19.81
CA ALA A 302 -6.17 -24.97 19.55
C ALA A 302 -5.35 -24.67 18.28
N VAL A 303 -4.20 -25.33 18.10
CA VAL A 303 -3.37 -25.21 16.90
C VAL A 303 -4.09 -25.74 15.66
N ILE A 304 -4.78 -26.88 15.77
CA ILE A 304 -5.60 -27.41 14.67
C ILE A 304 -6.75 -26.45 14.34
N GLY A 305 -7.42 -25.87 15.33
CA GLY A 305 -8.48 -24.87 15.11
C GLY A 305 -7.98 -23.62 14.38
N VAL A 306 -6.79 -23.12 14.72
CA VAL A 306 -6.14 -21.99 14.04
C VAL A 306 -5.74 -22.36 12.62
N VAL A 307 -5.16 -23.54 12.41
CA VAL A 307 -4.77 -24.03 11.09
C VAL A 307 -5.99 -24.26 10.21
N VAL A 308 -7.09 -24.79 10.75
CA VAL A 308 -8.35 -24.98 10.03
C VAL A 308 -9.02 -23.64 9.72
N LEU A 309 -9.01 -22.66 10.62
CA LEU A 309 -9.52 -21.31 10.35
C LEU A 309 -8.65 -20.57 9.31
N ALA A 310 -7.33 -20.71 9.37
CA ALA A 310 -6.40 -20.16 8.39
C ALA A 310 -6.50 -20.85 7.02
N LEU A 311 -6.74 -22.17 6.98
CA LEU A 311 -6.99 -22.91 5.75
C LEU A 311 -8.40 -22.65 5.19
N ALA A 312 -9.40 -22.39 6.03
CA ALA A 312 -10.74 -21.99 5.58
C ALA A 312 -10.74 -20.56 5.02
N ALA A 313 -10.01 -19.62 5.66
CA ALA A 313 -9.84 -18.27 5.17
C ALA A 313 -8.94 -18.21 3.92
N GLY A 314 -7.82 -18.94 3.90
CA GLY A 314 -6.92 -19.03 2.75
C GLY A 314 -7.46 -19.88 1.59
N GLY A 315 -8.27 -20.90 1.88
CA GLY A 315 -8.91 -21.78 0.89
C GLY A 315 -10.05 -21.10 0.14
N MET A 316 -10.76 -20.15 0.76
CA MET A 316 -11.75 -19.33 0.05
C MET A 316 -11.12 -18.30 -0.90
N GLY A 317 -9.86 -17.90 -0.67
CA GLY A 317 -9.12 -17.01 -1.60
C GLY A 317 -8.36 -17.75 -2.71
N VAL A 318 -8.02 -19.03 -2.53
CA VAL A 318 -7.28 -19.84 -3.53
C VAL A 318 -8.23 -20.67 -4.42
N LEU A 319 -9.45 -20.97 -3.95
CA LEU A 319 -10.49 -21.68 -4.70
C LEU A 319 -11.73 -20.82 -5.00
N GLY A 320 -11.83 -19.62 -4.42
CA GLY A 320 -12.76 -18.58 -4.86
C GLY A 320 -12.18 -17.89 -6.07
N GLY A 321 -12.88 -17.99 -7.19
CA GLY A 321 -12.41 -17.59 -8.51
C GLY A 321 -11.68 -16.27 -8.50
N GLY A 322 -10.55 -16.23 -9.20
CA GLY A 322 -9.99 -14.95 -9.61
C GLY A 322 -11.11 -14.17 -10.27
N ASP A 323 -11.50 -13.06 -9.66
CA ASP A 323 -12.20 -11.97 -10.32
C ASP A 323 -11.24 -11.37 -11.36
N SER A 324 -10.95 -12.17 -12.38
CA SER A 324 -10.85 -11.67 -13.73
C SER A 324 -12.29 -11.49 -14.21
N ALA A 325 -13.00 -10.56 -13.57
CA ALA A 325 -13.92 -9.76 -14.35
C ALA A 325 -13.02 -9.18 -15.45
N THR A 326 -13.15 -9.74 -16.66
CA THR A 326 -12.73 -9.06 -17.88
C THR A 326 -13.52 -7.76 -17.89
N ALA A 327 -12.97 -6.76 -17.21
CA ALA A 327 -13.44 -5.40 -17.29
C ALA A 327 -13.47 -5.11 -18.78
N ALA A 328 -14.65 -4.72 -19.27
CA ALA A 328 -14.76 -4.12 -20.58
C ALA A 328 -13.61 -3.12 -20.72
N ASP A 329 -12.91 -3.16 -21.86
CA ASP A 329 -11.78 -2.29 -22.18
C ASP A 329 -12.30 -0.85 -22.21
N ASP A 330 -12.39 -0.23 -21.03
CA ASP A 330 -12.64 1.18 -20.87
C ASP A 330 -11.40 1.85 -21.44
N GLY A 331 -11.55 2.64 -22.50
CA GLY A 331 -10.44 3.35 -23.16
C GLY A 331 -9.66 4.28 -22.21
N GLN A 332 -10.13 4.45 -20.96
CA GLN A 332 -9.41 5.13 -19.88
C GLN A 332 -8.47 4.23 -19.06
N ASN A 333 -8.66 2.90 -19.05
CA ASN A 333 -7.85 1.94 -18.28
C ASN A 333 -6.57 1.54 -19.03
N VAL A 334 -5.63 2.48 -19.10
CA VAL A 334 -4.32 2.27 -19.74
C VAL A 334 -3.42 1.34 -18.90
N GLY A 335 -3.54 1.38 -17.57
CA GLY A 335 -2.66 0.72 -16.63
C GLY A 335 -2.90 -0.78 -16.48
N LYS A 336 -4.12 -1.27 -16.74
CA LYS A 336 -4.47 -2.71 -16.67
C LYS A 336 -4.02 -3.38 -15.36
N GLY A 337 -4.08 -2.65 -14.25
CA GLY A 337 -3.66 -3.09 -12.93
C GLY A 337 -2.13 -3.15 -12.70
N LYS A 338 -1.32 -2.64 -13.63
CA LYS A 338 0.14 -2.56 -13.48
C LYS A 338 0.49 -1.76 -12.23
N LYS A 339 1.42 -2.29 -11.44
CA LYS A 339 1.90 -1.64 -10.23
C LYS A 339 2.93 -0.54 -10.58
N VAL A 340 2.83 0.59 -9.89
CA VAL A 340 3.78 1.70 -9.98
C VAL A 340 4.09 2.19 -8.57
N THR A 341 5.37 2.32 -8.22
CA THR A 341 5.80 2.78 -6.89
C THR A 341 6.32 4.21 -6.96
N ILE A 342 5.68 5.14 -6.24
CA ILE A 342 6.08 6.55 -6.17
C ILE A 342 6.72 6.80 -4.81
N GLY A 343 7.92 7.37 -4.79
CA GLY A 343 8.56 7.82 -3.56
C GLY A 343 8.42 9.33 -3.39
N TYR A 344 8.25 9.80 -2.16
CA TYR A 344 8.15 11.23 -1.87
C TYR A 344 8.83 11.63 -0.58
N ILE A 345 9.35 12.85 -0.56
CA ILE A 345 9.81 13.55 0.64
C ILE A 345 8.57 14.23 1.24
N PRO A 346 8.37 14.23 2.57
CA PRO A 346 7.18 14.82 3.20
C PRO A 346 7.22 16.36 3.22
N TRP A 347 7.64 16.98 2.12
CA TRP A 347 7.49 18.41 1.86
C TRP A 347 6.16 18.65 1.15
N ASP A 348 5.55 19.81 1.36
CA ASP A 348 4.19 20.11 0.90
C ASP A 348 4.01 19.88 -0.60
N GLU A 349 4.96 20.34 -1.42
CA GLU A 349 4.98 20.18 -2.87
C GLU A 349 5.21 18.73 -3.30
N GLY A 350 6.06 17.99 -2.57
CA GLY A 350 6.33 16.58 -2.80
C GLY A 350 5.11 15.70 -2.52
N VAL A 351 4.40 15.99 -1.42
CA VAL A 351 3.13 15.37 -1.06
C VAL A 351 2.05 15.72 -2.10
N ALA A 352 1.91 17.00 -2.43
CA ALA A 352 0.89 17.47 -3.39
C ALA A 352 1.05 16.81 -4.75
N SER A 353 2.26 16.85 -5.32
CA SER A 353 2.56 16.26 -6.63
C SER A 353 2.42 14.73 -6.62
N THR A 354 2.87 14.06 -5.56
CA THR A 354 2.80 12.59 -5.45
C THR A 354 1.37 12.09 -5.36
N PHE A 355 0.54 12.66 -4.48
CA PHE A 355 -0.83 12.21 -4.32
C PHE A 355 -1.72 12.63 -5.51
N LEU A 356 -1.38 13.72 -6.21
CA LEU A 356 -1.97 14.05 -7.51
C LEU A 356 -1.66 12.96 -8.55
N TRP A 357 -0.40 12.57 -8.69
CA TRP A 357 -0.02 11.49 -9.62
C TRP A 357 -0.60 10.15 -9.24
N LYS A 358 -0.71 9.84 -7.93
CA LYS A 358 -1.41 8.66 -7.44
C LYS A 358 -2.85 8.62 -7.93
N GLU A 359 -3.62 9.69 -7.73
CA GLU A 359 -5.01 9.77 -8.20
C GLU A 359 -5.09 9.69 -9.74
N VAL A 360 -4.21 10.38 -10.46
CA VAL A 360 -4.18 10.36 -11.94
C VAL A 360 -3.92 8.94 -12.46
N LEU A 361 -2.91 8.25 -11.93
CA LEU A 361 -2.56 6.90 -12.36
C LEU A 361 -3.63 5.87 -11.96
N GLU A 362 -4.20 5.96 -10.76
CA GLU A 362 -5.29 5.08 -10.32
C GLU A 362 -6.53 5.25 -11.21
N ARG A 363 -6.89 6.48 -11.60
CA ARG A 363 -7.96 6.75 -12.58
C ARG A 363 -7.65 6.19 -13.97
N ARG A 364 -6.37 6.01 -14.30
CA ARG A 364 -5.92 5.35 -15.52
C ARG A 364 -5.70 3.84 -15.35
N GLY A 365 -6.15 3.27 -14.23
CA GLY A 365 -6.16 1.83 -13.98
C GLY A 365 -4.83 1.23 -13.57
N TYR A 366 -3.89 2.02 -13.05
CA TYR A 366 -2.69 1.52 -12.38
C TYR A 366 -2.98 1.23 -10.90
N LYS A 367 -2.18 0.35 -10.29
CA LYS A 367 -2.13 0.17 -8.83
C LYS A 367 -0.94 0.95 -8.29
N VAL A 368 -1.19 2.03 -7.55
CA VAL A 368 -0.11 2.91 -7.10
C VAL A 368 0.24 2.66 -5.64
N ASP A 369 1.53 2.52 -5.37
CA ASP A 369 2.08 2.42 -4.03
C ASP A 369 2.94 3.67 -3.76
N ALA A 370 2.42 4.59 -2.96
CA ALA A 370 3.10 5.84 -2.61
C ALA A 370 3.78 5.68 -1.24
N ARG A 371 5.09 5.96 -1.16
CA ARG A 371 5.90 5.72 0.03
C ARG A 371 6.70 6.95 0.42
N GLN A 372 6.64 7.29 1.70
CA GLN A 372 7.42 8.38 2.28
C GLN A 372 8.87 7.95 2.51
N PHE A 373 9.80 8.86 2.22
CA PHE A 373 11.23 8.70 2.47
C PHE A 373 11.87 10.04 2.88
N ASP A 374 13.01 9.95 3.53
CA ASP A 374 14.00 11.03 3.52
C ASP A 374 14.69 11.12 2.13
N ALA A 375 15.23 12.29 1.77
CA ALA A 375 15.86 12.52 0.46
C ALA A 375 16.97 11.49 0.12
N GLY A 376 17.88 11.21 1.06
CA GLY A 376 18.99 10.27 0.83
C GLY A 376 18.53 8.82 0.54
N PRO A 377 17.67 8.23 1.39
CA PRO A 377 17.02 6.95 1.11
C PRO A 377 16.20 6.91 -0.18
N LEU A 378 15.51 8.00 -0.54
CA LEU A 378 14.73 8.08 -1.78
C LEU A 378 15.62 7.95 -3.02
N TYR A 379 16.68 8.75 -3.10
CA TYR A 379 17.67 8.68 -4.17
C TYR A 379 18.34 7.31 -4.29
N THR A 380 18.63 6.69 -3.14
CA THR A 380 19.19 5.33 -3.11
C THR A 380 18.18 4.32 -3.66
N SER A 381 16.90 4.45 -3.31
CA SER A 381 15.81 3.59 -3.79
C SER A 381 15.59 3.71 -5.29
N LEU A 382 15.58 4.93 -5.84
CA LEU A 382 15.46 5.19 -7.27
C LEU A 382 16.65 4.57 -8.03
N ALA A 383 17.87 4.76 -7.54
CA ALA A 383 19.07 4.21 -8.18
C ALA A 383 19.06 2.68 -8.20
N GLN A 384 18.47 2.04 -7.19
CA GLN A 384 18.30 0.59 -7.08
C GLN A 384 17.07 0.05 -7.84
N GLY A 385 16.16 0.93 -8.29
CA GLY A 385 14.92 0.56 -8.96
C GLY A 385 13.83 -0.01 -8.04
N SER A 386 13.91 0.19 -6.73
CA SER A 386 12.83 -0.20 -5.80
C SER A 386 11.72 0.84 -5.69
N VAL A 387 11.98 2.06 -6.16
CA VAL A 387 11.00 3.13 -6.41
C VAL A 387 11.07 3.44 -7.90
N ASP A 388 9.92 3.59 -8.56
CA ASP A 388 9.87 3.84 -9.99
C ASP A 388 10.19 5.31 -10.33
N PHE A 389 9.54 6.25 -9.62
CA PHE A 389 9.80 7.68 -9.78
C PHE A 389 9.48 8.49 -8.52
N GLU A 390 9.99 9.71 -8.49
CA GLU A 390 9.61 10.78 -7.57
C GLU A 390 9.34 12.06 -8.35
N THR A 391 8.68 13.02 -7.73
CA THR A 391 8.43 14.35 -8.32
C THR A 391 9.12 15.48 -7.57
N ASP A 392 9.93 15.23 -6.54
CA ASP A 392 10.40 16.31 -5.64
C ASP A 392 11.93 16.47 -5.60
N SER A 393 12.55 16.38 -6.78
CA SER A 393 14.00 16.55 -6.88
C SER A 393 14.39 17.98 -7.23
N TRP A 394 14.94 18.69 -6.26
CA TRP A 394 15.42 20.07 -6.43
C TRP A 394 16.82 20.11 -7.06
N LEU A 395 16.90 20.48 -8.35
CA LEU A 395 18.13 20.49 -9.15
C LEU A 395 18.33 21.84 -9.86
N PRO A 396 19.60 22.24 -10.12
CA PRO A 396 20.84 21.48 -9.88
C PRO A 396 21.50 21.69 -8.51
N THR A 397 20.96 22.56 -7.64
CA THR A 397 21.69 23.09 -6.48
C THR A 397 21.44 22.29 -5.20
N THR A 398 20.18 22.10 -4.82
CA THR A 398 19.81 21.49 -3.54
C THR A 398 20.29 20.05 -3.49
N HIS A 399 19.88 19.22 -4.44
CA HIS A 399 20.23 17.79 -4.46
C HIS A 399 21.50 17.45 -5.27
N GLU A 400 22.40 18.41 -5.48
CA GLU A 400 23.64 18.23 -6.26
C GLU A 400 24.47 17.02 -5.77
N GLN A 401 24.56 16.84 -4.45
CA GLN A 401 25.34 15.75 -3.85
C GLN A 401 24.79 14.36 -4.22
N TYR A 402 23.47 14.24 -4.34
CA TYR A 402 22.83 12.98 -4.72
C TYR A 402 22.89 12.79 -6.22
N TRP A 403 22.69 13.85 -7.00
CA TRP A 403 22.84 13.82 -8.45
C TRP A 403 24.25 13.41 -8.89
N LYS A 404 25.30 13.96 -8.26
CA LYS A 404 26.69 13.55 -8.50
C LYS A 404 26.95 12.07 -8.17
N LYS A 405 26.25 11.53 -7.18
CA LYS A 405 26.45 10.15 -6.71
C LYS A 405 25.66 9.14 -7.54
N TYR A 406 24.44 9.47 -7.94
CA TYR A 406 23.47 8.53 -8.49
C TYR A 406 22.98 8.88 -9.90
N GLY A 407 23.26 10.08 -10.42
CA GLY A 407 22.69 10.58 -11.69
C GLY A 407 22.92 9.66 -12.90
N ASP A 408 24.05 8.95 -12.96
CA ASP A 408 24.33 7.97 -14.03
C ASP A 408 23.37 6.77 -14.02
N ARG A 409 22.71 6.51 -12.88
CA ARG A 409 21.74 5.43 -12.64
C ARG A 409 20.30 5.92 -12.56
N LEU A 410 20.05 7.18 -12.88
CA LEU A 410 18.74 7.81 -12.84
C LEU A 410 18.40 8.39 -14.21
N ASP A 411 17.11 8.62 -14.43
CA ASP A 411 16.62 9.40 -15.57
C ASP A 411 15.90 10.64 -15.04
N ASP A 412 16.35 11.82 -15.49
CA ASP A 412 15.66 13.09 -15.27
C ASP A 412 14.60 13.27 -16.36
N LEU A 413 13.33 13.29 -15.94
CA LEU A 413 12.18 13.48 -16.82
C LEU A 413 11.85 14.97 -17.03
N GLY A 414 12.60 15.87 -16.39
CA GLY A 414 12.51 17.31 -16.55
C GLY A 414 11.95 18.02 -15.33
N SER A 415 12.21 19.33 -15.26
CA SER A 415 11.62 20.22 -14.28
C SER A 415 10.13 20.40 -14.57
N TRP A 416 9.26 20.24 -13.58
CA TRP A 416 7.82 20.51 -13.68
C TRP A 416 7.39 21.81 -13.00
N TYR A 417 8.21 22.34 -12.09
CA TYR A 417 7.98 23.61 -11.39
C TYR A 417 9.28 24.37 -11.16
N GLY A 418 9.19 25.71 -11.12
CA GLY A 418 10.30 26.62 -10.86
C GLY A 418 10.05 28.00 -11.46
N PRO A 419 10.88 29.01 -11.12
CA PRO A 419 12.07 28.92 -10.27
C PRO A 419 11.76 28.83 -8.77
N THR A 420 12.59 28.12 -8.02
CA THR A 420 12.53 28.03 -6.55
C THR A 420 13.68 28.76 -5.87
N SER A 421 13.60 28.94 -4.55
CA SER A 421 14.70 29.51 -3.76
C SER A 421 14.85 28.87 -2.37
N LEU A 422 16.08 28.91 -1.84
CA LEU A 422 16.44 28.44 -0.50
C LEU A 422 16.75 29.64 0.38
N GLU A 423 16.38 29.58 1.66
CA GLU A 423 16.42 30.74 2.56
C GLU A 423 16.83 30.38 4.00
N LEU A 424 17.57 31.30 4.63
CA LEU A 424 17.38 31.49 6.07
C LEU A 424 16.30 32.54 6.28
N SER A 425 15.40 32.27 7.21
CA SER A 425 14.24 33.11 7.50
C SER A 425 14.15 33.45 8.97
N VAL A 426 13.71 34.69 9.22
CA VAL A 426 13.43 35.22 10.56
C VAL A 426 12.05 35.88 10.58
N PRO A 427 11.35 35.94 11.72
CA PRO A 427 10.11 36.69 11.81
C PRO A 427 10.28 38.19 11.53
N SER A 428 9.30 38.81 10.89
CA SER A 428 9.33 40.23 10.50
C SER A 428 9.47 41.22 11.66
N TYR A 429 9.10 40.81 12.89
CA TYR A 429 9.33 41.62 14.09
C TYR A 429 10.82 41.82 14.42
N MET A 430 11.74 41.05 13.83
CA MET A 430 13.19 41.21 13.99
C MET A 430 13.74 42.27 13.04
N LYS A 431 13.46 43.55 13.29
CA LYS A 431 13.73 44.67 12.36
C LYS A 431 15.20 44.79 11.89
N ASP A 432 16.16 44.43 12.74
CA ASP A 432 17.60 44.62 12.51
C ASP A 432 18.29 43.48 11.74
N ILE A 433 17.52 42.52 11.20
CA ILE A 433 18.03 41.35 10.47
C ILE A 433 17.31 41.26 9.11
N ASN A 434 17.99 41.61 8.01
CA ASN A 434 17.40 41.64 6.67
C ASN A 434 18.23 40.90 5.62
N SER A 435 19.46 40.54 5.94
CA SER A 435 20.40 39.82 5.09
C SER A 435 21.21 38.80 5.89
N LEU A 436 21.84 37.85 5.18
CA LEU A 436 22.78 36.91 5.80
C LEU A 436 23.99 37.61 6.44
N ASP A 437 24.42 38.77 5.90
CA ASP A 437 25.50 39.57 6.50
C ASP A 437 25.11 40.15 7.87
N ASP A 438 23.81 40.43 8.09
CA ASP A 438 23.32 41.00 9.34
C ASP A 438 23.39 40.04 10.54
N LEU A 439 23.61 38.73 10.29
CA LEU A 439 23.70 37.71 11.34
C LEU A 439 25.04 37.73 12.07
N LYS A 440 26.09 38.29 11.47
CA LYS A 440 27.42 38.29 12.06
C LYS A 440 27.47 39.09 13.37
N GLY A 441 28.04 38.51 14.42
CA GLY A 441 28.09 39.07 15.76
C GLY A 441 26.77 39.01 16.54
N LYS A 442 25.73 38.37 15.98
CA LYS A 442 24.38 38.31 16.56
C LYS A 442 23.96 36.90 17.01
N ALA A 443 24.89 35.96 17.06
CA ALA A 443 24.61 34.58 17.47
C ALA A 443 23.93 34.45 18.83
N SER A 444 24.27 35.30 19.80
CA SER A 444 23.65 35.28 21.13
C SER A 444 22.13 35.51 21.10
N LEU A 445 21.60 36.27 20.13
CA LEU A 445 20.16 36.49 19.95
C LEU A 445 19.42 35.19 19.64
N PHE A 446 20.08 34.24 18.96
CA PHE A 446 19.50 32.97 18.56
C PHE A 446 20.06 31.79 19.37
N GLY A 447 20.74 32.06 20.49
CA GLY A 447 21.39 31.03 21.30
C GLY A 447 22.51 30.27 20.56
N GLY A 448 23.11 30.89 19.55
CA GLY A 448 24.16 30.32 18.70
C GLY A 448 23.67 29.23 17.76
N LYS A 449 22.37 29.22 17.41
CA LYS A 449 21.75 28.13 16.65
C LYS A 449 21.00 28.63 15.42
N VAL A 450 21.04 27.82 14.37
CA VAL A 450 20.08 27.85 13.25
C VAL A 450 19.24 26.59 13.38
N THR A 451 17.92 26.74 13.44
CA THR A 451 17.01 25.59 13.42
C THR A 451 16.88 25.10 11.98
N GLY A 452 17.46 23.93 11.71
CA GLY A 452 17.41 23.32 10.39
C GLY A 452 16.37 22.19 10.29
N ILE A 453 16.30 21.59 9.11
CA ILE A 453 15.36 20.52 8.76
C ILE A 453 16.05 19.15 8.79
N GLU A 454 15.60 18.19 7.98
CA GLU A 454 16.18 16.86 7.88
C GLU A 454 17.68 16.94 7.52
N PRO A 455 18.57 16.20 8.20
CA PRO A 455 20.00 16.24 7.90
C PRO A 455 20.34 15.73 6.49
N SER A 456 19.43 14.95 5.89
CA SER A 456 19.54 14.43 4.53
C SER A 456 19.09 15.44 3.47
N ALA A 457 18.42 16.54 3.84
CA ALA A 457 18.03 17.58 2.90
C ALA A 457 19.25 18.24 2.27
N GLY A 458 19.18 18.48 0.96
CA GLY A 458 20.27 19.09 0.21
C GLY A 458 20.69 20.48 0.72
N GLU A 459 19.70 21.29 1.08
CA GLU A 459 19.87 22.62 1.66
C GLU A 459 20.73 22.58 2.93
N MET A 460 20.54 21.58 3.79
CA MET A 460 21.28 21.44 5.04
C MET A 460 22.76 21.16 4.82
N ALA A 461 23.09 20.36 3.81
CA ALA A 461 24.47 20.13 3.40
C ALA A 461 25.10 21.42 2.85
N LEU A 462 24.38 22.16 2.01
CA LEU A 462 24.83 23.43 1.43
C LEU A 462 25.04 24.51 2.50
N LEU A 463 24.10 24.61 3.46
CA LEU A 463 24.14 25.55 4.58
C LEU A 463 25.42 25.36 5.41
N LYS A 464 25.69 24.11 5.82
CA LYS A 464 26.84 23.75 6.66
C LYS A 464 28.18 23.82 5.93
N SER A 465 28.21 23.39 4.67
CA SER A 465 29.47 23.24 3.93
C SER A 465 29.94 24.52 3.27
N LYS A 466 29.01 25.39 2.85
CA LYS A 466 29.26 26.58 2.03
C LYS A 466 28.66 27.85 2.63
N VAL A 467 27.33 27.96 2.77
CA VAL A 467 26.65 29.24 3.06
C VAL A 467 27.16 29.88 4.35
N LEU A 468 27.22 29.13 5.46
CA LEU A 468 27.74 29.69 6.71
C LEU A 468 29.20 30.11 6.61
N LYS A 469 30.03 29.41 5.81
CA LYS A 469 31.45 29.77 5.63
C LYS A 469 31.62 31.03 4.78
N ASP A 470 30.85 31.15 3.69
CA ASP A 470 30.91 32.32 2.79
C ASP A 470 30.56 33.62 3.54
N TYR A 471 29.74 33.53 4.58
CA TYR A 471 29.39 34.64 5.48
C TYR A 471 30.22 34.70 6.78
N GLY A 472 31.10 33.73 7.03
CA GLY A 472 31.90 33.64 8.26
C GLY A 472 31.08 33.39 9.53
N LEU A 473 29.91 32.78 9.38
CA LEU A 473 28.95 32.44 10.45
C LEU A 473 29.21 31.04 11.02
N ASP A 474 30.03 30.21 10.38
CA ASP A 474 30.35 28.82 10.76
C ASP A 474 31.00 28.67 12.14
N LYS A 475 31.61 29.75 12.65
CA LYS A 475 32.20 29.83 13.99
C LYS A 475 31.23 30.33 15.07
N GLU A 476 30.16 31.00 14.67
CA GLU A 476 29.22 31.67 15.57
C GLU A 476 27.90 30.89 15.72
N TYR A 477 27.48 30.22 14.65
CA TYR A 477 26.22 29.50 14.57
C TYR A 477 26.46 28.01 14.37
N LYS A 478 25.74 27.19 15.15
CA LYS A 478 25.61 25.76 14.93
C LYS A 478 24.26 25.46 14.29
N VAL A 479 24.27 24.81 13.14
CA VAL A 479 23.05 24.26 12.54
C VAL A 479 22.59 23.08 13.39
N VAL A 480 21.34 23.14 13.86
CA VAL A 480 20.68 22.06 14.58
C VAL A 480 19.91 21.23 13.57
N ASP A 481 20.32 19.98 13.39
CA ASP A 481 19.59 19.01 12.58
C ASP A 481 18.30 18.63 13.29
N SER A 482 17.19 18.68 12.56
CA SER A 482 15.88 18.30 13.07
C SER A 482 15.03 17.65 11.95
N SER A 483 13.77 18.04 11.84
CA SER A 483 12.88 17.75 10.72
C SER A 483 12.11 19.03 10.39
N THR A 484 11.61 19.15 9.16
CA THR A 484 10.73 20.24 8.72
C THR A 484 9.59 20.49 9.73
N PRO A 485 8.85 19.46 10.16
CA PRO A 485 7.97 19.47 11.33
C PRO A 485 8.52 20.13 12.59
N ALA A 486 9.65 19.64 13.10
CA ALA A 486 10.21 20.12 14.35
C ALA A 486 10.62 21.59 14.24
N MET A 487 11.18 21.97 13.09
CA MET A 487 11.50 23.35 12.74
C MET A 487 10.26 24.25 12.75
N LEU A 488 9.16 23.83 12.09
CA LEU A 488 7.91 24.58 12.05
C LEU A 488 7.25 24.69 13.43
N ALA A 489 7.33 23.63 14.25
CA ALA A 489 6.84 23.67 15.63
C ALA A 489 7.64 24.64 16.51
N GLU A 490 8.96 24.70 16.32
CA GLU A 490 9.82 25.70 16.96
C GLU A 490 9.51 27.11 16.47
N LEU A 491 9.36 27.31 15.16
CA LEU A 491 8.95 28.58 14.57
C LEU A 491 7.62 29.06 15.17
N LYS A 492 6.59 28.20 15.19
CA LYS A 492 5.28 28.52 15.78
C LYS A 492 5.39 28.91 17.26
N ARG A 493 6.17 28.15 18.04
CA ARG A 493 6.41 28.42 19.46
C ARG A 493 7.10 29.77 19.67
N ALA A 494 8.18 30.04 18.95
CA ALA A 494 8.91 31.31 19.07
C ALA A 494 8.07 32.50 18.57
N TYR A 495 7.36 32.34 17.44
CA TYR A 495 6.51 33.36 16.84
C TYR A 495 5.35 33.77 17.75
N SER A 496 4.70 32.79 18.41
CA SER A 496 3.62 33.07 19.36
C SER A 496 4.08 33.83 20.60
N LYS A 497 5.35 33.65 21.01
CA LYS A 497 5.98 34.37 22.12
C LYS A 497 6.74 35.63 21.71
N LYS A 498 6.81 35.94 20.41
CA LYS A 498 7.66 37.00 19.84
C LYS A 498 9.14 36.86 20.21
N GLU A 499 9.62 35.63 20.37
CA GLU A 499 11.02 35.32 20.64
C GLU A 499 11.84 35.28 19.34
N PRO A 500 13.14 35.64 19.37
CA PRO A 500 14.02 35.46 18.22
C PRO A 500 14.12 34.00 17.78
N VAL A 501 14.01 33.75 16.47
CA VAL A 501 14.21 32.43 15.87
C VAL A 501 14.78 32.60 14.47
N LEU A 502 15.74 31.73 14.10
CA LEU A 502 16.38 31.69 12.81
C LEU A 502 16.22 30.27 12.26
N VAL A 503 15.43 30.15 11.20
CA VAL A 503 15.06 28.87 10.61
C VAL A 503 15.58 28.75 9.18
N THR A 504 15.76 27.50 8.75
CA THR A 504 16.00 27.14 7.34
C THR A 504 14.65 26.92 6.66
N LEU A 505 14.43 27.49 5.47
CA LEU A 505 13.15 27.45 4.75
C LEU A 505 13.37 27.62 3.24
N TRP A 506 12.34 27.36 2.42
CA TRP A 506 12.43 27.47 0.95
C TRP A 506 11.16 28.07 0.35
N SER A 507 11.19 28.36 -0.94
CA SER A 507 10.05 28.87 -1.69
C SER A 507 9.80 28.07 -2.96
N PRO A 508 8.53 27.68 -3.22
CA PRO A 508 7.31 28.01 -2.47
C PRO A 508 7.23 27.27 -1.12
N HIS A 509 6.62 27.92 -0.13
CA HIS A 509 6.31 27.28 1.16
C HIS A 509 5.19 28.07 1.87
N TRP A 510 4.17 27.39 2.37
CA TRP A 510 2.97 28.00 2.97
C TRP A 510 3.26 28.85 4.22
N ALA A 511 4.35 28.54 4.95
CA ALA A 511 4.72 29.29 6.15
C ALA A 511 4.89 30.80 5.91
N TYR A 512 5.21 31.22 4.69
CA TYR A 512 5.25 32.66 4.33
C TYR A 512 3.87 33.31 4.22
N ASN A 513 2.80 32.53 4.06
CA ASN A 513 1.42 33.02 4.07
C ASN A 513 0.84 33.06 5.49
N ASP A 514 1.19 32.07 6.33
CA ASP A 514 0.67 31.95 7.69
C ASP A 514 1.42 32.79 8.72
N TYR A 515 2.71 33.05 8.47
CA TYR A 515 3.58 33.81 9.34
C TYR A 515 4.19 35.00 8.59
N ASP A 516 4.25 36.15 9.24
CA ASP A 516 4.95 37.31 8.72
C ASP A 516 6.47 37.10 8.92
N LEU A 517 7.12 36.54 7.90
CA LEU A 517 8.54 36.18 7.88
C LEU A 517 9.32 36.99 6.84
N LYS A 518 10.60 37.21 7.10
CA LYS A 518 11.56 37.79 6.17
C LYS A 518 12.52 36.72 5.67
N LYS A 519 12.56 36.59 4.34
CA LYS A 519 13.64 35.90 3.61
C LYS A 519 14.90 36.75 3.74
N LEU A 520 15.96 36.22 4.36
CA LEU A 520 17.22 36.95 4.47
C LEU A 520 17.88 37.05 3.10
N LYS A 521 18.19 38.27 2.68
CA LYS A 521 18.90 38.52 1.42
C LYS A 521 20.26 37.82 1.40
N ASP A 522 20.57 37.19 0.28
CA ASP A 522 21.86 36.53 0.00
C ASP A 522 22.67 37.33 -1.05
N PRO A 523 23.32 38.45 -0.66
CA PRO A 523 24.09 39.29 -1.59
C PRO A 523 25.26 38.56 -2.27
N LYS A 524 25.77 37.47 -1.68
CA LYS A 524 26.86 36.66 -2.25
C LYS A 524 26.38 35.57 -3.20
N GLY A 525 25.07 35.31 -3.28
CA GLY A 525 24.52 34.19 -4.04
C GLY A 525 25.05 32.84 -3.55
N ALA A 526 25.30 32.70 -2.24
CA ALA A 526 25.81 31.48 -1.63
C ALA A 526 24.85 30.29 -1.83
N TRP A 527 23.54 30.53 -1.81
CA TRP A 527 22.49 29.54 -2.07
C TRP A 527 22.43 29.08 -3.53
N GLY A 528 22.96 29.85 -4.48
CA GLY A 528 22.88 29.57 -5.92
C GLY A 528 21.81 30.39 -6.64
N LYS A 529 21.50 30.01 -7.89
CA LYS A 529 20.57 30.75 -8.76
C LYS A 529 19.11 30.29 -8.65
N GLY A 530 18.81 29.41 -7.70
CA GLY A 530 17.53 28.71 -7.59
C GLY A 530 17.50 27.40 -8.37
N ASP A 531 16.52 26.55 -8.04
CA ASP A 531 16.34 25.24 -8.65
C ASP A 531 15.06 25.18 -9.50
N GLY A 532 14.98 24.15 -10.34
CA GLY A 532 13.72 23.56 -10.73
C GLY A 532 13.39 22.38 -9.81
N VAL A 533 12.11 22.09 -9.64
CA VAL A 533 11.66 20.82 -9.07
C VAL A 533 11.47 19.84 -10.22
N HIS A 534 12.24 18.75 -10.21
CA HIS A 534 12.33 17.76 -11.27
C HIS A 534 11.62 16.47 -10.90
N THR A 535 11.11 15.79 -11.93
CA THR A 535 10.69 14.39 -11.83
C THR A 535 11.87 13.49 -12.15
N LEU A 536 12.32 12.69 -11.18
CA LEU A 536 13.35 11.68 -11.39
C LEU A 536 12.74 10.29 -11.41
N SER A 537 13.30 9.41 -12.21
CA SER A 537 12.90 8.00 -12.26
C SER A 537 14.11 7.07 -12.19
N ARG A 538 13.88 5.81 -11.81
CA ARG A 538 14.89 4.75 -11.97
C ARG A 538 15.29 4.64 -13.44
N LYS A 539 16.55 4.24 -13.69
CA LYS A 539 17.03 4.05 -15.06
C LYS A 539 16.10 3.13 -15.87
N GLY A 540 15.75 3.56 -17.08
CA GLY A 540 14.92 2.81 -18.01
C GLY A 540 13.43 2.79 -17.69
N PHE A 541 12.97 3.54 -16.67
CA PHE A 541 11.54 3.56 -16.31
C PHE A 541 10.65 3.98 -17.49
N ALA A 542 11.04 5.02 -18.23
CA ALA A 542 10.29 5.49 -19.39
C ALA A 542 10.32 4.51 -20.56
N ASP A 543 11.29 3.58 -20.62
CA ASP A 543 11.32 2.51 -21.62
C ASP A 543 10.35 1.37 -21.23
N ASP A 544 10.30 1.04 -19.93
CA ASP A 544 9.37 0.04 -19.38
C ASP A 544 7.91 0.54 -19.32
N ASN A 545 7.72 1.86 -19.22
CA ASN A 545 6.45 2.55 -19.06
C ASN A 545 6.36 3.79 -19.97
N PRO A 546 6.35 3.61 -21.31
CA PRO A 546 6.45 4.73 -22.25
C PRO A 546 5.30 5.73 -22.14
N VAL A 547 4.10 5.28 -21.79
CA VAL A 547 2.94 6.16 -21.60
C VAL A 547 3.12 7.05 -20.37
N VAL A 548 3.40 6.43 -19.21
CA VAL A 548 3.59 7.18 -17.95
C VAL A 548 4.83 8.06 -18.02
N GLY A 549 5.93 7.55 -18.60
CA GLY A 549 7.14 8.33 -18.82
C GLY A 549 6.89 9.58 -19.69
N ASN A 550 6.03 9.48 -20.71
CA ASN A 550 5.65 10.65 -21.51
C ASN A 550 4.75 11.63 -20.73
N TRP A 551 3.78 11.13 -19.96
CA TRP A 551 2.94 11.98 -19.11
C TRP A 551 3.78 12.77 -18.09
N LEU A 552 4.71 12.10 -17.42
CA LEU A 552 5.63 12.71 -16.45
C LEU A 552 6.57 13.74 -17.10
N LYS A 553 7.11 13.48 -18.29
CA LYS A 553 7.95 14.45 -19.02
C LYS A 553 7.21 15.75 -19.38
N ASN A 554 5.89 15.67 -19.56
CA ASN A 554 5.05 16.81 -19.88
C ASN A 554 4.37 17.42 -18.64
N PHE A 555 4.71 16.93 -17.43
CA PHE A 555 4.15 17.42 -16.19
C PHE A 555 4.54 18.88 -15.94
N LYS A 556 3.54 19.73 -15.70
CA LYS A 556 3.70 21.12 -15.27
C LYS A 556 2.54 21.48 -14.36
N LEU A 557 2.83 22.23 -13.30
CA LEU A 557 1.84 22.98 -12.53
C LEU A 557 2.26 24.44 -12.49
N ASP A 558 1.29 25.35 -12.63
CA ASP A 558 1.52 26.74 -12.31
C ASP A 558 1.44 26.99 -10.79
N GLU A 559 1.90 28.16 -10.35
CA GLU A 559 1.91 28.54 -8.92
C GLU A 559 0.51 28.50 -8.29
N LYS A 560 -0.52 28.92 -9.03
CA LYS A 560 -1.89 28.93 -8.52
C LYS A 560 -2.43 27.51 -8.33
N GLN A 561 -2.11 26.61 -9.26
CA GLN A 561 -2.49 25.20 -9.17
C GLN A 561 -1.79 24.52 -8.00
N LEU A 562 -0.46 24.67 -7.90
CA LEU A 562 0.32 24.07 -6.81
C LEU A 562 -0.14 24.59 -5.44
N THR A 563 -0.18 25.91 -5.25
CA THR A 563 -0.54 26.50 -3.96
C THR A 563 -1.99 26.23 -3.55
N SER A 564 -2.93 26.17 -4.50
CA SER A 564 -4.32 25.80 -4.18
C SER A 564 -4.49 24.32 -3.85
N LEU A 565 -3.68 23.45 -4.45
CA LEU A 565 -3.64 22.02 -4.12
C LEU A 565 -3.05 21.80 -2.73
N GLU A 566 -1.90 22.42 -2.44
CA GLU A 566 -1.27 22.43 -1.11
C GLU A 566 -2.23 22.97 -0.05
N ALA A 567 -2.97 24.05 -0.35
CA ALA A 567 -3.95 24.62 0.56
C ALA A 567 -5.10 23.66 0.87
N GLU A 568 -5.63 22.95 -0.13
CA GLU A 568 -6.67 21.94 0.11
C GLU A 568 -6.13 20.74 0.90
N ILE A 569 -4.90 20.29 0.65
CA ILE A 569 -4.23 19.23 1.44
C ILE A 569 -4.05 19.68 2.89
N ASN A 570 -3.54 20.88 3.11
CA ASN A 570 -3.35 21.44 4.45
C ASN A 570 -4.68 21.63 5.19
N LYS A 571 -5.74 22.02 4.47
CA LYS A 571 -7.09 22.20 5.03
C LYS A 571 -7.80 20.88 5.35
N ALA A 572 -7.64 19.86 4.51
CA ALA A 572 -8.24 18.55 4.75
C ALA A 572 -7.69 17.89 6.03
N GLY A 573 -6.50 18.30 6.45
CA GLY A 573 -5.79 17.68 7.55
C GLY A 573 -4.95 16.50 7.07
N LYS A 574 -4.02 16.12 7.93
CA LYS A 574 -3.00 15.12 7.63
C LYS A 574 -3.61 13.71 7.67
N GLY A 575 -3.02 12.78 6.91
CA GLY A 575 -3.64 11.48 6.61
C GLY A 575 -4.84 11.53 5.64
N ARG A 576 -5.23 12.72 5.15
CA ARG A 576 -6.35 12.92 4.20
C ARG A 576 -5.94 13.51 2.85
N GLN A 577 -4.68 13.36 2.49
CA GLN A 577 -4.08 13.95 1.28
C GLN A 577 -4.79 13.45 0.03
N GLN A 578 -5.11 12.15 -0.06
CA GLN A 578 -5.85 11.59 -1.19
C GLN A 578 -7.26 12.19 -1.31
N ASP A 579 -7.96 12.36 -0.19
CA ASP A 579 -9.29 12.99 -0.17
C ASP A 579 -9.22 14.47 -0.58
N ALA A 580 -8.16 15.16 -0.17
CA ALA A 580 -7.90 16.54 -0.54
C ALA A 580 -7.64 16.69 -2.04
N VAL A 581 -6.80 15.83 -2.62
CA VAL A 581 -6.56 15.79 -4.07
C VAL A 581 -7.87 15.54 -4.82
N ARG A 582 -8.67 14.56 -4.38
CA ARG A 582 -9.99 14.28 -4.97
C ARG A 582 -10.93 15.49 -4.90
N THR A 583 -10.88 16.23 -3.79
CA THR A 583 -11.68 17.45 -3.60
C THR A 583 -11.20 18.57 -4.51
N TRP A 584 -9.89 18.81 -4.60
CA TRP A 584 -9.29 19.79 -5.47
C TRP A 584 -9.56 19.49 -6.96
N LEU A 585 -9.52 18.21 -7.37
CA LEU A 585 -9.86 17.78 -8.73
C LEU A 585 -11.32 17.98 -9.11
N LYS A 586 -12.26 18.05 -8.14
CA LYS A 586 -13.65 18.44 -8.45
C LYS A 586 -13.73 19.90 -8.91
N ALA A 587 -12.86 20.76 -8.40
CA ALA A 587 -12.73 22.16 -8.82
C ALA A 587 -11.84 22.34 -10.06
N ASN A 588 -11.03 21.34 -10.41
CA ASN A 588 -10.09 21.34 -11.53
C ASN A 588 -10.23 20.06 -12.39
N PRO A 589 -11.42 19.81 -13.00
CA PRO A 589 -11.74 18.51 -13.59
C PRO A 589 -10.91 18.16 -14.83
N ASP A 590 -10.33 19.16 -15.51
CA ASP A 590 -9.54 19.02 -16.72
C ASP A 590 -8.08 18.62 -16.47
N VAL A 591 -7.60 18.72 -15.22
CA VAL A 591 -6.20 18.44 -14.88
C VAL A 591 -5.82 16.98 -15.16
N VAL A 592 -6.70 16.02 -14.85
CA VAL A 592 -6.40 14.59 -15.08
C VAL A 592 -6.22 14.29 -16.56
N ASP A 593 -7.09 14.85 -17.42
CA ASP A 593 -7.02 14.62 -18.86
C ASP A 593 -5.86 15.36 -19.52
N LYS A 594 -5.45 16.52 -18.97
CA LYS A 594 -4.25 17.24 -19.40
C LYS A 594 -2.96 16.51 -19.02
N LEU A 595 -2.89 15.99 -17.79
CA LEU A 595 -1.70 15.31 -17.28
C LEU A 595 -1.55 13.89 -17.86
N ALA A 596 -2.66 13.16 -18.01
CA ALA A 596 -2.67 11.80 -18.52
C ALA A 596 -3.71 11.63 -19.63
N PRO A 597 -3.47 12.20 -20.84
CA PRO A 597 -4.38 12.07 -21.96
C PRO A 597 -4.49 10.62 -22.43
N VAL A 598 -5.72 10.19 -22.79
CA VAL A 598 -6.00 8.87 -23.36
C VAL A 598 -6.51 8.99 -24.80
N PRO A 599 -6.11 8.09 -25.72
CA PRO A 599 -6.60 8.09 -27.10
C PRO A 599 -8.13 7.89 -27.14
N GLY A 600 -8.86 8.87 -27.67
CA GLY A 600 -10.34 8.84 -27.77
C GLY A 600 -11.10 9.57 -26.66
N GLY A 601 -10.40 10.19 -25.70
CA GLY A 601 -10.98 10.99 -24.61
C GLY A 601 -10.76 12.50 -24.75
N SER A 602 -10.82 13.08 -25.95
CA SER A 602 -10.72 14.53 -26.11
C SER A 602 -12.09 15.20 -25.96
N GLY A 603 -12.41 15.67 -24.75
CA GLY A 603 -12.70 17.08 -24.44
C GLY A 603 -13.67 17.93 -25.29
N SER A 604 -14.50 17.39 -26.17
CA SER A 604 -15.62 18.12 -26.77
C SER A 604 -16.76 17.17 -27.11
N THR A 605 -17.97 17.48 -26.63
CA THR A 605 -19.21 16.86 -27.11
C THR A 605 -19.22 16.91 -28.64
N PRO A 606 -19.35 15.78 -29.35
CA PRO A 606 -19.46 15.79 -30.81
C PRO A 606 -20.59 16.75 -31.25
N GLU A 607 -20.40 17.50 -32.33
CA GLU A 607 -21.41 18.45 -32.84
C GLU A 607 -22.76 17.74 -33.10
N GLU A 608 -22.73 16.45 -33.48
CA GLU A 608 -23.91 15.62 -33.65
C GLU A 608 -24.72 15.34 -32.36
N ALA A 609 -24.10 15.46 -31.18
CA ALA A 609 -24.76 15.25 -29.89
C ALA A 609 -25.65 16.44 -29.46
N GLU A 610 -25.65 17.56 -30.20
CA GLU A 610 -26.60 18.66 -29.99
C GLU A 610 -28.06 18.24 -30.28
N ARG A 611 -28.25 17.29 -31.22
CA ARG A 611 -29.57 16.75 -31.54
C ARG A 611 -29.89 15.53 -30.67
N PRO A 612 -31.06 15.47 -30.01
CA PRO A 612 -31.49 14.25 -29.34
C PRO A 612 -31.64 13.08 -30.31
N LEU A 613 -31.15 11.91 -29.89
CA LEU A 613 -31.34 10.65 -30.60
C LEU A 613 -32.68 10.02 -30.16
N ASN A 614 -33.58 9.79 -31.11
CA ASN A 614 -34.79 9.04 -30.90
C ASN A 614 -34.47 7.54 -30.98
N VAL A 615 -34.55 6.84 -29.85
CA VAL A 615 -34.25 5.42 -29.79
C VAL A 615 -35.52 4.65 -29.48
N ALA A 616 -35.87 3.68 -30.32
CA ALA A 616 -37.01 2.81 -30.08
C ALA A 616 -36.57 1.48 -29.48
N TRP A 617 -37.38 0.95 -28.57
CA TRP A 617 -37.16 -0.33 -27.91
C TRP A 617 -38.47 -1.13 -27.78
N PHE A 618 -38.35 -2.45 -27.80
CA PHE A 618 -39.39 -3.44 -27.57
C PHE A 618 -39.49 -3.77 -26.09
N PRO A 619 -40.68 -4.03 -25.53
CA PRO A 619 -40.83 -4.47 -24.15
C PRO A 619 -40.39 -5.92 -23.92
N TRP A 620 -39.21 -6.28 -24.43
CA TRP A 620 -38.51 -7.55 -24.21
C TRP A 620 -37.36 -7.31 -23.25
N ASP A 621 -37.10 -8.26 -22.35
CA ASP A 621 -36.19 -8.07 -21.22
C ASP A 621 -34.76 -7.71 -21.66
N GLU A 622 -34.30 -8.31 -22.76
CA GLU A 622 -33.00 -8.06 -23.37
C GLU A 622 -32.90 -6.68 -24.04
N ASP A 623 -33.94 -6.22 -24.75
CA ASP A 623 -33.95 -4.90 -25.38
C ASP A 623 -33.96 -3.80 -24.30
N VAL A 624 -34.76 -3.98 -23.25
CA VAL A 624 -34.77 -3.08 -22.09
C VAL A 624 -33.36 -2.97 -21.51
N ALA A 625 -32.67 -4.09 -21.29
CA ALA A 625 -31.33 -4.10 -20.73
C ALA A 625 -30.32 -3.37 -21.64
N VAL A 626 -30.27 -3.70 -22.93
CA VAL A 626 -29.29 -3.14 -23.87
C VAL A 626 -29.57 -1.67 -24.18
N THR A 627 -30.85 -1.29 -24.32
CA THR A 627 -31.25 0.10 -24.59
C THR A 627 -30.90 1.02 -23.42
N HIS A 628 -31.17 0.59 -22.18
CA HIS A 628 -30.82 1.37 -20.99
C HIS A 628 -29.31 1.40 -20.72
N LEU A 629 -28.58 0.32 -21.04
CA LEU A 629 -27.12 0.31 -21.02
C LEU A 629 -26.56 1.37 -21.98
N TRP A 630 -27.00 1.36 -23.25
CA TRP A 630 -26.54 2.31 -24.25
C TRP A 630 -26.94 3.75 -23.94
N LYS A 631 -28.10 3.96 -23.32
CA LYS A 631 -28.48 5.27 -22.79
C LYS A 631 -27.43 5.82 -21.83
N HIS A 632 -27.03 5.02 -20.84
CA HIS A 632 -26.01 5.47 -19.89
C HIS A 632 -24.64 5.71 -20.55
N VAL A 633 -24.27 4.87 -21.52
CA VAL A 633 -23.01 5.05 -22.26
C VAL A 633 -23.01 6.34 -23.08
N LEU A 634 -24.09 6.62 -23.82
CA LEU A 634 -24.19 7.77 -24.72
C LEU A 634 -24.44 9.08 -23.97
N GLU A 635 -25.22 9.08 -22.88
CA GLU A 635 -25.42 10.27 -22.05
C GLU A 635 -24.11 10.73 -21.38
N ARG A 636 -23.25 9.80 -20.96
CA ARG A 636 -21.90 10.13 -20.46
C ARG A 636 -21.00 10.75 -21.53
N ARG A 637 -21.32 10.56 -22.81
CA ARG A 637 -20.62 11.14 -23.97
C ARG A 637 -21.28 12.42 -24.49
N GLY A 638 -22.27 12.95 -23.76
CA GLY A 638 -22.93 14.22 -24.07
C GLY A 638 -24.17 14.11 -24.96
N TYR A 639 -24.58 12.92 -25.37
CA TYR A 639 -25.81 12.72 -26.15
C TYR A 639 -27.06 12.81 -25.28
N LYS A 640 -28.18 13.22 -25.87
CA LYS A 640 -29.50 13.11 -25.25
C LYS A 640 -30.30 12.01 -25.95
N LEU A 641 -30.80 11.04 -25.20
CA LEU A 641 -31.64 9.97 -25.75
C LEU A 641 -33.11 10.19 -25.40
N ASN A 642 -33.95 10.14 -26.43
CA ASN A 642 -35.40 10.09 -26.31
C ASN A 642 -35.86 8.64 -26.55
N LEU A 643 -36.04 7.89 -25.46
CA LEU A 643 -36.47 6.49 -25.53
C LEU A 643 -37.98 6.39 -25.79
N LYS A 644 -38.36 5.60 -26.79
CA LYS A 644 -39.77 5.33 -27.14
C LYS A 644 -40.04 3.83 -27.15
N GLN A 645 -40.93 3.38 -26.29
CA GLN A 645 -41.44 2.01 -26.36
C GLN A 645 -42.38 1.87 -27.56
N MET A 646 -42.14 0.90 -28.43
CA MET A 646 -42.92 0.71 -29.66
C MET A 646 -43.01 -0.77 -30.05
N ASP A 647 -44.06 -1.15 -30.77
CA ASP A 647 -44.16 -2.49 -31.37
C ASP A 647 -43.17 -2.65 -32.55
N VAL A 648 -42.80 -3.89 -32.87
CA VAL A 648 -41.81 -4.24 -33.92
C VAL A 648 -42.09 -3.54 -35.25
N GLY A 649 -43.31 -3.66 -35.79
CA GLY A 649 -43.66 -3.05 -37.08
C GLY A 649 -43.48 -1.52 -37.14
N PRO A 650 -44.06 -0.76 -36.18
CA PRO A 650 -43.81 0.66 -36.03
C PRO A 650 -42.34 1.05 -35.89
N VAL A 651 -41.50 0.28 -35.21
CA VAL A 651 -40.05 0.56 -35.11
C VAL A 651 -39.39 0.55 -36.48
N TYR A 652 -39.62 -0.50 -37.28
CA TYR A 652 -39.08 -0.59 -38.64
C TYR A 652 -39.62 0.48 -39.59
N THR A 653 -40.86 0.93 -39.36
CA THR A 653 -41.46 2.03 -40.14
C THR A 653 -40.87 3.37 -39.74
N GLY A 654 -40.68 3.61 -38.43
CA GLY A 654 -40.07 4.83 -37.89
C GLY A 654 -38.61 4.96 -38.26
N LEU A 655 -37.84 3.86 -38.20
CA LEU A 655 -36.45 3.82 -38.67
C LEU A 655 -36.36 4.13 -40.18
N ALA A 656 -37.23 3.52 -41.00
CA ALA A 656 -37.23 3.75 -42.44
C ALA A 656 -37.77 5.14 -42.85
N GLY A 657 -38.57 5.76 -41.98
CA GLY A 657 -39.13 7.11 -42.14
C GLY A 657 -38.25 8.22 -41.57
N GLY A 658 -37.25 7.89 -40.75
CA GLY A 658 -36.38 8.85 -40.07
C GLY A 658 -36.93 9.43 -38.76
N ASP A 659 -38.07 8.93 -38.27
CA ASP A 659 -38.66 9.34 -36.98
C ASP A 659 -37.95 8.70 -35.78
N ILE A 660 -37.23 7.60 -36.02
CA ILE A 660 -36.39 6.86 -35.07
C ILE A 660 -34.98 6.78 -35.66
N ASP A 661 -33.97 7.06 -34.83
CA ASP A 661 -32.57 7.04 -35.21
C ASP A 661 -31.95 5.64 -35.03
N LEU A 662 -32.27 4.97 -33.92
CA LEU A 662 -31.64 3.70 -33.52
C LEU A 662 -32.64 2.74 -32.87
N ASN A 663 -32.38 1.45 -33.06
CA ASN A 663 -32.91 0.35 -32.24
C ASN A 663 -31.75 -0.61 -31.98
N PHE A 664 -31.68 -1.14 -30.76
CA PHE A 664 -30.56 -2.00 -30.35
C PHE A 664 -30.89 -3.49 -30.44
N ASP A 665 -32.12 -3.89 -30.76
CA ASP A 665 -32.55 -5.30 -30.64
C ASP A 665 -33.20 -5.85 -31.93
N ALA A 666 -32.53 -5.64 -33.06
CA ALA A 666 -32.95 -6.19 -34.33
C ALA A 666 -32.58 -7.69 -34.47
N TRP A 667 -33.55 -8.59 -34.26
CA TRP A 667 -33.35 -10.04 -34.41
C TRP A 667 -33.33 -10.48 -35.88
N LEU A 668 -32.14 -10.43 -36.49
CA LEU A 668 -31.86 -10.77 -37.89
C LEU A 668 -31.05 -12.07 -38.02
N PRO A 669 -31.17 -12.82 -39.14
CA PRO A 669 -31.98 -12.52 -40.33
C PRO A 669 -33.37 -13.15 -40.31
N TYR A 670 -33.77 -13.83 -39.23
CA TYR A 670 -34.95 -14.72 -39.22
C TYR A 670 -36.18 -14.17 -38.48
N ALA A 671 -36.05 -13.79 -37.20
CA ALA A 671 -37.20 -13.49 -36.35
C ALA A 671 -37.96 -12.23 -36.79
N GLN A 672 -37.26 -11.23 -37.30
CA GLN A 672 -37.85 -9.98 -37.81
C GLN A 672 -37.73 -9.82 -39.33
N LYS A 673 -37.50 -10.92 -40.06
CA LYS A 673 -37.26 -10.93 -41.52
C LYS A 673 -38.33 -10.19 -42.32
N ASN A 674 -39.59 -10.39 -41.95
CA ASN A 674 -40.77 -9.84 -42.61
C ASN A 674 -40.87 -8.31 -42.51
N TYR A 675 -40.23 -7.71 -41.50
CA TYR A 675 -40.11 -6.26 -41.35
C TYR A 675 -38.81 -5.75 -42.00
N TRP A 676 -37.68 -6.43 -41.76
CA TRP A 676 -36.40 -6.11 -42.36
C TRP A 676 -36.45 -6.07 -43.88
N ASP A 677 -36.98 -7.11 -44.53
CA ASP A 677 -37.00 -7.19 -46.01
C ASP A 677 -37.81 -6.06 -46.67
N LYS A 678 -38.78 -5.46 -45.96
CA LYS A 678 -39.58 -4.35 -46.48
C LYS A 678 -38.86 -3.01 -46.40
N SER A 679 -37.91 -2.87 -45.48
CA SER A 679 -37.27 -1.59 -45.15
C SER A 679 -35.75 -1.59 -45.33
N LYS A 680 -35.09 -2.74 -45.54
CA LYS A 680 -33.63 -2.90 -45.55
C LYS A 680 -32.90 -1.98 -46.51
N ASP A 681 -33.51 -1.60 -47.65
CA ASP A 681 -32.89 -0.69 -48.63
C ASP A 681 -32.78 0.75 -48.09
N LYS A 682 -33.51 1.07 -47.02
CA LYS A 682 -33.53 2.36 -46.31
C LYS A 682 -32.89 2.28 -44.93
N LEU A 683 -32.45 1.10 -44.50
CA LEU A 683 -31.90 0.86 -43.17
C LEU A 683 -30.43 0.49 -43.28
N LYS A 684 -29.67 0.84 -42.25
CA LYS A 684 -28.28 0.42 -42.13
C LYS A 684 -28.13 -0.50 -40.92
N ASP A 685 -27.69 -1.72 -41.17
CA ASP A 685 -27.20 -2.60 -40.12
C ASP A 685 -25.80 -2.12 -39.69
N LEU A 686 -25.67 -1.77 -38.41
CA LEU A 686 -24.43 -1.29 -37.80
C LEU A 686 -23.56 -2.42 -37.22
N GLY A 687 -24.06 -3.66 -37.24
CA GLY A 687 -23.35 -4.84 -36.76
C GLY A 687 -24.07 -5.55 -35.61
N THR A 688 -23.55 -6.73 -35.27
CA THR A 688 -24.12 -7.62 -34.27
C THR A 688 -23.40 -7.48 -32.93
N TRP A 689 -24.13 -7.22 -31.85
CA TRP A 689 -23.59 -7.12 -30.50
C TRP A 689 -23.67 -8.43 -29.70
N TYR A 690 -24.51 -9.38 -30.12
CA TYR A 690 -24.63 -10.69 -29.49
C TYR A 690 -24.90 -11.80 -30.52
N GLN A 691 -24.01 -12.80 -30.55
CA GLN A 691 -24.15 -13.98 -31.40
C GLN A 691 -23.34 -15.15 -30.81
N PRO A 692 -23.84 -16.40 -30.89
CA PRO A 692 -25.10 -16.81 -31.52
C PRO A 692 -26.34 -16.65 -30.62
N THR A 693 -27.49 -16.35 -31.21
CA THR A 693 -28.81 -16.47 -30.56
C THR A 693 -29.56 -17.71 -31.07
N SER A 694 -30.50 -18.23 -30.29
CA SER A 694 -31.37 -19.35 -30.69
C SER A 694 -32.85 -18.95 -30.65
N LEU A 695 -33.63 -19.55 -31.54
CA LEU A 695 -35.10 -19.50 -31.55
C LEU A 695 -35.60 -20.92 -31.24
N GLU A 696 -36.40 -21.07 -30.19
CA GLU A 696 -36.66 -22.38 -29.59
C GLU A 696 -38.13 -22.57 -29.20
N ILE A 697 -38.57 -23.83 -29.18
CA ILE A 697 -39.80 -24.22 -28.47
C ILE A 697 -39.38 -24.74 -27.11
N ALA A 698 -39.74 -24.01 -26.06
CA ALA A 698 -39.42 -24.39 -24.69
C ALA A 698 -40.51 -25.31 -24.09
N VAL A 699 -40.08 -26.33 -23.37
CA VAL A 699 -40.93 -27.20 -22.55
C VAL A 699 -40.41 -27.15 -21.11
N PRO A 700 -41.29 -27.11 -20.08
CA PRO A 700 -40.83 -27.14 -18.70
C PRO A 700 -39.98 -28.39 -18.42
N SER A 701 -38.88 -28.21 -17.70
CA SER A 701 -37.89 -29.27 -17.44
C SER A 701 -38.45 -30.50 -16.70
N TYR A 702 -39.64 -30.40 -16.10
CA TYR A 702 -40.33 -31.52 -15.47
C TYR A 702 -41.01 -32.47 -16.47
N VAL A 703 -41.16 -32.10 -17.75
CA VAL A 703 -41.66 -32.98 -18.81
C VAL A 703 -40.50 -33.82 -19.34
N LYS A 704 -40.19 -34.92 -18.65
CA LYS A 704 -38.94 -35.68 -18.84
C LYS A 704 -38.82 -36.41 -20.18
N ASP A 705 -39.94 -36.66 -20.84
CA ASP A 705 -40.02 -37.49 -22.06
C ASP A 705 -39.95 -36.67 -23.35
N VAL A 706 -39.67 -35.36 -23.28
CA VAL A 706 -39.48 -34.49 -24.44
C VAL A 706 -38.08 -33.87 -24.36
N LYS A 707 -37.19 -34.28 -25.27
CA LYS A 707 -35.80 -33.77 -25.33
C LYS A 707 -35.48 -33.11 -26.66
N THR A 708 -36.28 -33.38 -27.68
CA THR A 708 -36.14 -32.85 -29.04
C THR A 708 -37.51 -32.45 -29.58
N LEU A 709 -37.52 -31.61 -30.62
CA LEU A 709 -38.76 -31.24 -31.34
C LEU A 709 -39.51 -32.48 -31.88
N ALA A 710 -38.81 -33.53 -32.27
CA ALA A 710 -39.43 -34.76 -32.77
C ALA A 710 -40.20 -35.51 -31.67
N ASP A 711 -39.76 -35.40 -30.42
CA ASP A 711 -40.40 -36.09 -29.29
C ASP A 711 -41.80 -35.53 -28.97
N LEU A 712 -42.14 -34.34 -29.46
CA LEU A 712 -43.48 -33.75 -29.31
C LEU A 712 -44.56 -34.51 -30.09
N LYS A 713 -44.18 -35.30 -31.09
CA LYS A 713 -45.14 -36.02 -31.94
C LYS A 713 -45.90 -37.08 -31.13
N GLY A 714 -47.22 -37.08 -31.24
CA GLY A 714 -48.10 -37.96 -30.48
C GLY A 714 -48.36 -37.51 -29.03
N LYS A 715 -47.78 -36.38 -28.58
CA LYS A 715 -47.92 -35.86 -27.21
C LYS A 715 -48.88 -34.68 -27.09
N SER A 716 -49.64 -34.35 -28.14
CA SER A 716 -50.54 -33.18 -28.14
C SER A 716 -51.53 -33.16 -26.97
N GLY A 717 -51.99 -34.32 -26.50
CA GLY A 717 -52.86 -34.44 -25.32
C GLY A 717 -52.23 -33.88 -24.03
N GLU A 718 -50.91 -34.01 -23.85
CA GLU A 718 -50.19 -33.50 -22.67
C GLU A 718 -50.14 -31.96 -22.65
N PHE A 719 -50.22 -31.33 -23.81
CA PHE A 719 -50.14 -29.87 -24.01
C PHE A 719 -51.47 -29.25 -24.45
N GLY A 720 -52.58 -29.99 -24.40
CA GLY A 720 -53.90 -29.51 -24.82
C GLY A 720 -53.99 -29.14 -26.31
N GLY A 721 -53.15 -29.72 -27.15
CA GLY A 721 -53.09 -29.49 -28.59
C GLY A 721 -52.62 -28.08 -28.97
N LYS A 722 -51.87 -27.40 -28.09
CA LYS A 722 -51.44 -26.01 -28.31
C LYS A 722 -49.94 -25.83 -28.11
N ILE A 723 -49.37 -24.95 -28.91
CA ILE A 723 -48.06 -24.34 -28.67
C ILE A 723 -48.33 -22.86 -28.42
N ILE A 724 -47.87 -22.34 -27.29
CA ILE A 724 -48.06 -20.92 -26.97
C ILE A 724 -46.98 -20.15 -27.70
N GLY A 725 -47.37 -19.44 -28.76
CA GLY A 725 -46.49 -18.54 -29.50
C GLY A 725 -46.31 -17.19 -28.81
N ILE A 726 -45.41 -16.40 -29.39
CA ILE A 726 -45.20 -14.98 -29.05
C ILE A 726 -46.05 -14.09 -29.99
N GLU A 727 -45.68 -12.82 -30.17
CA GLU A 727 -46.46 -11.83 -30.91
C GLU A 727 -46.88 -12.31 -32.32
N PRO A 728 -48.17 -12.21 -32.66
CA PRO A 728 -48.67 -12.67 -33.95
C PRO A 728 -48.09 -11.82 -35.08
N GLY A 729 -47.57 -12.49 -36.11
CA GLY A 729 -47.08 -11.83 -37.32
C GLY A 729 -45.58 -11.56 -37.34
N THR A 730 -44.81 -11.98 -36.34
CA THR A 730 -43.34 -12.00 -36.42
C THR A 730 -42.85 -13.01 -37.46
N GLY A 731 -41.63 -12.80 -37.97
CA GLY A 731 -40.95 -13.75 -38.86
C GLY A 731 -40.74 -15.10 -38.19
N GLU A 732 -40.47 -15.12 -36.89
CA GLU A 732 -40.39 -16.34 -36.09
C GLU A 732 -41.71 -17.11 -36.07
N MET A 733 -42.84 -16.46 -35.76
CA MET A 733 -44.15 -17.13 -35.76
C MET A 733 -44.55 -17.63 -37.15
N THR A 734 -44.10 -16.94 -38.20
CA THR A 734 -44.25 -17.38 -39.59
C THR A 734 -43.41 -18.63 -39.87
N LEU A 735 -42.15 -18.65 -39.44
CA LEU A 735 -41.26 -19.80 -39.58
C LEU A 735 -41.75 -21.01 -38.78
N LEU A 736 -42.22 -20.78 -37.56
CA LEU A 736 -42.78 -21.80 -36.69
C LEU A 736 -43.96 -22.49 -37.38
N LYS A 737 -44.96 -21.72 -37.83
CA LYS A 737 -46.19 -22.22 -38.46
C LYS A 737 -45.95 -22.87 -39.83
N ASN A 738 -45.10 -22.27 -40.66
CA ASN A 738 -45.01 -22.65 -42.08
C ASN A 738 -43.85 -23.59 -42.39
N LYS A 739 -42.86 -23.70 -41.50
CA LYS A 739 -41.64 -24.48 -41.76
C LYS A 739 -41.29 -25.45 -40.64
N VAL A 740 -41.23 -24.98 -39.39
CA VAL A 740 -40.80 -25.81 -38.26
C VAL A 740 -41.84 -26.87 -37.95
N LEU A 741 -43.09 -26.51 -37.64
CA LEU A 741 -44.10 -27.52 -37.31
C LEU A 741 -44.39 -28.50 -38.45
N PRO A 742 -44.56 -28.07 -39.72
CA PRO A 742 -44.71 -29.00 -40.83
C PRO A 742 -43.49 -29.88 -41.04
N GLY A 743 -42.27 -29.36 -40.83
CA GLY A 743 -41.02 -30.11 -40.97
C GLY A 743 -40.91 -31.30 -40.01
N TYR A 744 -41.55 -31.21 -38.84
CA TYR A 744 -41.64 -32.30 -37.87
C TYR A 744 -43.00 -33.02 -37.87
N GLY A 745 -43.95 -32.60 -38.72
CA GLY A 745 -45.31 -33.12 -38.79
C GLY A 745 -46.19 -32.79 -37.57
N LEU A 746 -45.84 -31.74 -36.83
CA LEU A 746 -46.53 -31.28 -35.62
C LEU A 746 -47.72 -30.35 -35.93
N ASP A 747 -47.78 -29.79 -37.13
CA ASP A 747 -48.82 -28.87 -37.62
C ASP A 747 -50.22 -29.49 -37.65
N LYS A 748 -50.31 -30.83 -37.65
CA LYS A 748 -51.58 -31.59 -37.58
C LYS A 748 -52.07 -31.84 -36.15
N GLU A 749 -51.17 -31.73 -35.17
CA GLU A 749 -51.43 -32.10 -33.78
C GLU A 749 -51.47 -30.88 -32.84
N TYR A 750 -50.76 -29.80 -33.21
CA TYR A 750 -50.62 -28.61 -32.40
C TYR A 750 -51.08 -27.36 -33.15
N LYS A 751 -51.87 -26.54 -32.47
CA LYS A 751 -52.23 -25.19 -32.90
C LYS A 751 -51.32 -24.16 -32.23
N VAL A 752 -50.73 -23.26 -33.02
CA VAL A 752 -49.96 -22.09 -32.55
C VAL A 752 -50.86 -20.87 -32.42
#